data_AF-A0A5E6P3Q4-F1
#
_entry.id   AF-A0A5E6P3Q4-F1
#
_cell.length_a   1.000
_cell.length_b   1.000
_cell.length_c   1.000
_cell.angle_alpha   90.00
_cell.angle_beta   90.00
_cell.angle_gamma   90.00
#
_symmetry.space_group_name_H-M   'P 1'
#
loop_
_entity.id
_entity.type
_entity.pdbx_description
1 polymer ?
#
loop_
_entity_poly.entity_id
_entity_poly.type
_entity_poly.pdbx_seq_one_letter_code
_entity_poly.pdbx_strand_id
1 'polypeptide(L)'
;MTQSGPHRRPMPGALMRSAGCAVLALACLAPAFAAEVDGKRIIDADKEPGNWMSHGRTYDEQRYSPLNTINDSNVNQLGLAWSYKLDLDRGVEATPIVVDGVMYTTGPFSVVYALDARNGKLLWKYDPQSDRHRAGEACCDAVNRGVAVWQGKVYVGVLDGRLEAIDAKTGKRVWSVDTRSDDKRSYTITGAPRVVNGKVVIGNGGAEFGVRGYVTAYDAETGKQAWRFFTVPGDPKLPPEDKAMEIASKTWHGDAFVEQGGGGTAWDSFAYDPELNLLYIGVGNGSLWDPKWRSQAKGDNLFLSSIVAVNADTGEYAWHYQTTPGDAWDFTATQHMILAELPINGKQRKVLMQAPKNGFFYVLDRATGELLSAKNIVPVNWAKGIDMKTGRPIVDDEAAAYWKDGKRKLVTPAFWGAHDWHPMSYNPNTGLVYIPAHIMSAYYEHIPEAPKRHPFKSVYQLGLRTGMMPEGPEGLLEMAKTWSGKLIAWDPVKQAPAWEVPYITIFNGGTLSTAGNLVFEGSADGRVIAYAADDGKKLWESPAASGVMAAPITYSVDGEQYVTFMAGWGGAFSTFAGALSLRAGVQPFAQVLTYKIGGNATLREPPPPADTPKPPALTADEKTVAAGAALYDGNCSQCHGIHAVSGGVLPDLRKLTAEKHQMFLGILYGGRIPDGMPSFAEALKPEQVEQVHQYLIKRAHDLQSEGSVWQRFSAKPAAATPLADNTSKE
;
A
#
# COMPACT_ATOMS: atom_id res chain seq x y z
N MET A 1 -90.44 -44.73 1.45
CA MET A 1 -91.82 -44.22 1.36
C MET A 1 -91.84 -42.78 1.83
N THR A 2 -92.58 -41.92 1.10
CA THR A 2 -93.20 -40.63 1.53
C THR A 2 -92.26 -39.54 2.07
N GLN A 3 -91.94 -38.50 1.28
CA GLN A 3 -92.71 -37.27 0.96
C GLN A 3 -92.53 -36.11 1.98
N SER A 4 -91.91 -35.05 1.46
CA SER A 4 -92.25 -33.61 1.54
C SER A 4 -92.53 -32.90 2.88
N GLY A 5 -91.64 -31.94 3.21
CA GLY A 5 -91.84 -30.53 3.64
C GLY A 5 -92.92 -30.13 4.67
N PRO A 6 -93.07 -28.84 5.07
CA PRO A 6 -92.39 -27.63 4.59
C PRO A 6 -91.93 -26.60 5.67
N HIS A 7 -91.15 -25.63 5.20
CA HIS A 7 -90.85 -24.24 5.64
C HIS A 7 -91.33 -23.66 6.99
N ARG A 8 -90.41 -22.95 7.69
CA ARG A 8 -90.32 -21.46 7.78
C ARG A 8 -89.12 -20.98 8.66
N ARG A 9 -88.45 -19.91 8.21
CA ARG A 9 -87.39 -19.07 8.88
C ARG A 9 -88.07 -17.95 9.73
N PRO A 10 -87.40 -16.97 10.41
CA PRO A 10 -85.94 -16.60 10.48
C PRO A 10 -85.39 -16.13 11.85
N MET A 11 -84.09 -15.71 11.85
CA MET A 11 -83.37 -14.70 12.68
C MET A 11 -82.07 -15.22 13.35
N PRO A 12 -81.01 -14.38 13.48
CA PRO A 12 -79.74 -14.63 12.80
C PRO A 12 -78.60 -15.12 13.72
N GLY A 13 -77.85 -16.10 13.21
CA GLY A 13 -76.63 -16.63 13.82
C GLY A 13 -75.37 -15.89 13.34
N ALA A 14 -74.47 -15.67 14.29
CA ALA A 14 -73.15 -15.10 14.12
C ALA A 14 -72.25 -15.96 13.21
N LEU A 15 -71.44 -15.30 12.38
CA LEU A 15 -70.39 -15.94 11.59
C LEU A 15 -69.26 -16.46 12.50
N MET A 16 -69.08 -17.78 12.53
CA MET A 16 -67.81 -18.42 12.88
C MET A 16 -66.81 -18.24 11.72
N ARG A 17 -65.65 -17.64 12.01
CA ARG A 17 -64.46 -17.76 11.16
C ARG A 17 -63.64 -18.95 11.66
N SER A 18 -63.50 -19.95 10.80
CA SER A 18 -62.63 -21.10 10.92
C SER A 18 -61.16 -20.66 10.77
N ALA A 19 -60.38 -20.78 11.86
CA ALA A 19 -58.93 -20.62 11.83
C ALA A 19 -58.29 -21.95 11.41
N GLY A 20 -57.80 -22.02 10.17
CA GLY A 20 -56.89 -23.07 9.73
C GLY A 20 -55.50 -22.83 10.34
N CYS A 21 -55.00 -23.79 11.12
CA CYS A 21 -53.62 -23.82 11.57
C CYS A 21 -52.70 -24.09 10.37
N ALA A 22 -52.14 -23.03 9.80
CA ALA A 22 -50.94 -23.13 8.97
C ALA A 22 -49.74 -23.35 9.89
N VAL A 23 -49.14 -24.54 9.83
CA VAL A 23 -47.83 -24.80 10.43
C VAL A 23 -46.81 -23.99 9.64
N LEU A 24 -46.46 -22.79 10.12
CA LEU A 24 -45.27 -22.09 9.67
C LEU A 24 -44.06 -22.91 10.12
N ALA A 25 -43.40 -23.58 9.19
CA ALA A 25 -42.02 -23.97 9.37
C ALA A 25 -41.19 -22.69 9.50
N LEU A 26 -40.85 -22.31 10.73
CA LEU A 26 -39.74 -21.41 10.99
C LEU A 26 -38.48 -22.11 10.46
N ALA A 27 -38.07 -21.78 9.24
CA ALA A 27 -36.70 -21.99 8.84
C ALA A 27 -35.85 -21.11 9.76
N CYS A 28 -35.22 -21.72 10.77
CA CYS A 28 -34.04 -21.14 11.40
C CYS A 28 -33.01 -20.93 10.30
N LEU A 29 -32.94 -19.71 9.76
CA LEU A 29 -31.78 -19.23 9.00
C LEU A 29 -30.58 -19.35 9.94
N ALA A 30 -29.84 -20.45 9.83
CA ALA A 30 -28.51 -20.55 10.40
C ALA A 30 -27.71 -19.34 9.89
N PRO A 31 -26.90 -18.67 10.76
CA PRO A 31 -26.11 -17.55 10.31
C PRO A 31 -25.18 -18.02 9.19
N ALA A 32 -25.20 -17.31 8.06
CA ALA A 32 -24.37 -17.57 6.90
C ALA A 32 -22.90 -17.76 7.30
N PHE A 33 -22.26 -18.76 6.71
CA PHE A 33 -20.92 -19.26 7.00
C PHE A 33 -19.88 -18.14 6.97
N ALA A 34 -19.26 -17.81 8.11
CA ALA A 34 -18.29 -16.71 8.19
C ALA A 34 -16.91 -17.17 7.68
N ALA A 35 -16.45 -16.61 6.54
CA ALA A 35 -15.11 -16.83 6.00
C ALA A 35 -14.70 -18.31 5.78
N GLU A 36 -15.65 -19.18 5.46
CA GLU A 36 -15.39 -20.59 5.06
C GLU A 36 -14.78 -20.63 3.65
N VAL A 37 -13.50 -20.26 3.55
CA VAL A 37 -12.73 -20.19 2.30
C VAL A 37 -11.66 -21.27 2.32
N ASP A 38 -11.46 -21.94 1.19
CA ASP A 38 -10.35 -22.85 0.96
C ASP A 38 -9.72 -22.61 -0.42
N GLY A 39 -8.71 -23.40 -0.75
CA GLY A 39 -7.97 -23.25 -1.99
C GLY A 39 -8.85 -23.46 -3.22
N LYS A 40 -9.79 -24.41 -3.15
CA LYS A 40 -10.72 -24.68 -4.24
C LYS A 40 -11.68 -23.52 -4.45
N ARG A 41 -12.22 -22.94 -3.38
CA ARG A 41 -13.15 -21.81 -3.43
C ARG A 41 -12.49 -20.57 -4.05
N ILE A 42 -11.23 -20.28 -3.71
CA ILE A 42 -10.46 -19.18 -4.33
C ILE A 42 -10.18 -19.46 -5.82
N ILE A 43 -9.79 -20.70 -6.18
CA ILE A 43 -9.60 -21.10 -7.59
C ILE A 43 -10.89 -20.94 -8.40
N ASP A 44 -12.02 -21.31 -7.80
CA ASP A 44 -13.35 -21.23 -8.39
C ASP A 44 -14.04 -19.86 -8.17
N ALA A 45 -13.32 -18.79 -7.80
CA ALA A 45 -13.91 -17.50 -7.41
C ALA A 45 -14.85 -16.88 -8.46
N ASP A 46 -14.68 -17.19 -9.76
CA ASP A 46 -15.59 -16.74 -10.82
C ASP A 46 -16.99 -17.37 -10.75
N LYS A 47 -17.16 -18.48 -10.03
CA LYS A 47 -18.47 -19.05 -9.70
C LYS A 47 -19.18 -18.29 -8.58
N GLU A 48 -18.44 -17.49 -7.83
CA GLU A 48 -18.92 -16.67 -6.73
C GLU A 48 -18.47 -15.21 -6.91
N PRO A 49 -18.81 -14.55 -8.04
CA PRO A 49 -18.29 -13.21 -8.34
C PRO A 49 -18.77 -12.14 -7.36
N GLY A 50 -19.80 -12.47 -6.57
CA GLY A 50 -20.27 -11.64 -5.45
C GLY A 50 -19.35 -11.65 -4.22
N ASN A 51 -18.38 -12.56 -4.15
CA ASN A 51 -17.38 -12.63 -3.08
C ASN A 51 -16.02 -12.11 -3.57
N TRP A 52 -15.24 -11.57 -2.63
CA TRP A 52 -13.85 -11.17 -2.81
C TRP A 52 -13.01 -11.85 -1.73
N MET A 53 -12.49 -13.04 -2.03
CA MET A 53 -11.99 -14.00 -1.02
C MET A 53 -10.48 -13.95 -0.77
N SER A 54 -9.72 -13.30 -1.64
CA SER A 54 -8.27 -13.10 -1.51
C SER A 54 -7.93 -11.63 -1.72
N HIS A 55 -6.73 -11.18 -1.33
CA HIS A 55 -6.32 -9.78 -1.44
C HIS A 55 -6.55 -9.21 -2.86
N GLY A 56 -6.05 -9.88 -3.90
CA GLY A 56 -6.29 -9.53 -5.31
C GLY A 56 -7.53 -10.18 -5.94
N ARG A 57 -8.54 -10.54 -5.13
CA ARG A 57 -9.72 -11.38 -5.46
C ARG A 57 -9.38 -12.84 -5.69
N THR A 58 -8.47 -13.10 -6.62
CA THR A 58 -8.02 -14.41 -7.10
C THR A 58 -6.52 -14.61 -6.84
N TYR A 59 -6.01 -15.83 -7.01
CA TYR A 59 -4.58 -16.11 -6.82
C TYR A 59 -3.68 -15.50 -7.90
N ASP A 60 -4.22 -15.26 -9.09
CA ASP A 60 -3.59 -14.50 -10.16
C ASP A 60 -3.55 -12.98 -9.90
N GLU A 61 -4.24 -12.53 -8.85
CA GLU A 61 -4.28 -11.15 -8.38
C GLU A 61 -4.73 -10.14 -9.45
N GLN A 62 -5.47 -10.53 -10.49
CA GLN A 62 -5.86 -9.61 -11.55
C GLN A 62 -6.70 -8.41 -11.08
N ARG A 63 -7.35 -8.51 -9.91
CA ARG A 63 -8.29 -7.49 -9.40
C ARG A 63 -9.36 -7.12 -10.43
N TYR A 64 -9.77 -8.12 -11.19
CA TYR A 64 -10.88 -8.06 -12.14
C TYR A 64 -12.11 -8.69 -11.51
N SER A 65 -13.24 -7.98 -11.47
CA SER A 65 -14.51 -8.58 -11.08
C SER A 65 -15.37 -8.96 -12.30
N PRO A 66 -15.90 -10.19 -12.36
CA PRO A 66 -16.88 -10.57 -13.37
C PRO A 66 -18.25 -9.85 -13.23
N LEU A 67 -18.49 -9.14 -12.12
CA LEU A 67 -19.75 -8.42 -11.92
C LEU A 67 -19.90 -7.26 -12.91
N ASN A 68 -21.11 -7.09 -13.44
CA ASN A 68 -21.43 -6.09 -14.48
C ASN A 68 -22.78 -5.37 -14.28
N THR A 69 -23.48 -5.59 -13.16
CA THR A 69 -24.69 -4.84 -12.80
C THR A 69 -24.44 -3.34 -12.81
N ILE A 70 -23.30 -2.91 -12.28
CA ILE A 70 -22.72 -1.58 -12.49
C ILE A 70 -21.84 -1.66 -13.74
N ASN A 71 -22.12 -0.81 -14.72
CA ASN A 71 -21.40 -0.74 -15.99
C ASN A 71 -21.35 0.69 -16.53
N ASP A 72 -20.62 0.90 -17.61
CA ASP A 72 -20.44 2.19 -18.27
C ASP A 72 -21.73 2.94 -18.64
N SER A 73 -22.85 2.24 -18.83
CA SER A 73 -24.15 2.88 -19.13
C SER A 73 -24.91 3.42 -17.91
N ASN A 74 -24.63 2.90 -16.71
CA ASN A 74 -25.40 3.23 -15.50
C ASN A 74 -24.56 3.65 -14.29
N VAL A 75 -23.22 3.64 -14.38
CA VAL A 75 -22.32 4.03 -13.29
C VAL A 75 -22.56 5.46 -12.79
N ASN A 76 -23.10 6.34 -13.64
CA ASN A 76 -23.51 7.69 -13.26
C ASN A 76 -24.65 7.74 -12.21
N GLN A 77 -25.31 6.62 -11.95
CA GLN A 77 -26.34 6.46 -10.91
C GLN A 77 -25.77 5.96 -9.57
N LEU A 78 -24.45 5.76 -9.47
CA LEU A 78 -23.82 5.42 -8.20
C LEU A 78 -23.98 6.54 -7.19
N GLY A 79 -24.32 6.15 -5.97
CA GLY A 79 -24.29 7.02 -4.80
C GLY A 79 -23.88 6.24 -3.56
N LEU A 80 -23.51 6.98 -2.51
CA LEU A 80 -23.04 6.38 -1.26
C LEU A 80 -24.16 5.56 -0.64
N ALA A 81 -23.92 4.28 -0.39
CA ALA A 81 -24.85 3.36 0.26
C ALA A 81 -24.70 3.45 1.78
N TRP A 82 -23.46 3.38 2.27
CA TRP A 82 -23.11 3.47 3.69
C TRP A 82 -21.63 3.82 3.84
N SER A 83 -21.25 4.27 5.04
CA SER A 83 -19.86 4.52 5.42
C SER A 83 -19.59 4.07 6.86
N TYR A 84 -18.33 3.76 7.17
CA TYR A 84 -17.88 3.38 8.51
C TYR A 84 -16.60 4.13 8.88
N LYS A 85 -16.61 4.85 10.01
CA LYS A 85 -15.44 5.61 10.50
C LYS A 85 -14.46 4.67 11.19
N LEU A 86 -13.19 4.70 10.79
CA LEU A 86 -12.11 3.98 11.47
C LEU A 86 -11.58 4.76 12.67
N ASP A 87 -10.92 4.07 13.60
CA ASP A 87 -10.55 4.65 14.90
C ASP A 87 -9.46 5.74 14.81
N LEU A 88 -8.50 5.62 13.88
CA LEU A 88 -7.36 6.53 13.76
C LEU A 88 -7.26 7.12 12.36
N ASP A 89 -7.07 8.44 12.29
CA ASP A 89 -6.90 9.19 11.05
C ASP A 89 -5.42 9.23 10.63
N ARG A 90 -4.94 8.08 10.16
CA ARG A 90 -3.64 7.90 9.46
C ARG A 90 -3.88 7.22 8.11
N GLY A 91 -2.83 6.77 7.43
CA GLY A 91 -2.93 6.08 6.15
C GLY A 91 -3.76 4.82 6.21
N VAL A 92 -4.66 4.68 5.23
CA VAL A 92 -5.49 3.49 5.04
C VAL A 92 -5.15 2.88 3.68
N GLU A 93 -4.55 1.68 3.72
CA GLU A 93 -4.03 0.98 2.55
C GLU A 93 -4.76 -0.35 2.28
N ALA A 94 -5.76 -0.67 3.09
CA ALA A 94 -6.39 -1.98 3.10
C ALA A 94 -7.23 -2.25 1.85
N THR A 95 -7.03 -3.43 1.23
CA THR A 95 -8.06 -4.01 0.35
C THR A 95 -9.02 -4.84 1.21
N PRO A 96 -10.32 -4.50 1.29
CA PRO A 96 -11.27 -5.32 2.04
C PRO A 96 -11.46 -6.71 1.42
N ILE A 97 -11.79 -7.70 2.26
CA ILE A 97 -12.20 -9.05 1.88
C ILE A 97 -13.69 -9.18 2.16
N VAL A 98 -14.48 -9.67 1.20
CA VAL A 98 -15.92 -9.87 1.40
C VAL A 98 -16.28 -11.32 1.14
N VAL A 99 -16.83 -11.98 2.16
CA VAL A 99 -17.28 -13.37 2.08
C VAL A 99 -18.65 -13.49 2.70
N ASP A 100 -19.62 -13.94 1.93
CA ASP A 100 -20.97 -14.32 2.36
C ASP A 100 -21.69 -13.18 3.13
N GLY A 101 -21.49 -11.94 2.67
CA GLY A 101 -22.11 -10.74 3.23
C GLY A 101 -21.37 -10.10 4.41
N VAL A 102 -20.19 -10.61 4.79
CA VAL A 102 -19.31 -10.00 5.80
C VAL A 102 -18.07 -9.42 5.14
N MET A 103 -17.77 -8.16 5.46
CA MET A 103 -16.55 -7.47 5.05
C MET A 103 -15.52 -7.50 6.17
N TYR A 104 -14.31 -7.97 5.87
CA TYR A 104 -13.14 -7.89 6.74
C TYR A 104 -12.15 -6.88 6.17
N THR A 105 -11.78 -5.88 6.96
CA THR A 105 -10.84 -4.84 6.54
C THR A 105 -9.98 -4.37 7.71
N THR A 106 -9.00 -3.51 7.46
CA THR A 106 -8.10 -2.99 8.48
C THR A 106 -7.99 -1.47 8.47
N GLY A 107 -7.60 -0.92 9.63
CA GLY A 107 -7.18 0.46 9.79
C GLY A 107 -5.74 0.55 10.31
N PRO A 108 -5.30 1.77 10.66
CA PRO A 108 -3.95 1.98 11.19
C PRO A 108 -3.63 1.11 12.41
N PHE A 109 -2.36 0.76 12.57
CA PHE A 109 -1.85 -0.18 13.59
C PHE A 109 -2.43 -1.59 13.54
N SER A 110 -2.85 -2.03 12.35
CA SER A 110 -3.33 -3.39 12.09
C SER A 110 -4.62 -3.75 12.82
N VAL A 111 -5.44 -2.77 13.20
CA VAL A 111 -6.77 -3.01 13.78
C VAL A 111 -7.67 -3.61 12.70
N VAL A 112 -8.30 -4.75 13.00
CA VAL A 112 -9.19 -5.49 12.08
C VAL A 112 -10.65 -5.20 12.42
N TYR A 113 -11.45 -4.98 11.39
CA TYR A 113 -12.89 -4.72 11.49
C TYR A 113 -13.65 -5.77 10.67
N ALA A 114 -14.67 -6.38 11.26
CA ALA A 114 -15.69 -7.12 10.53
C ALA A 114 -16.99 -6.33 10.50
N LEU A 115 -17.50 -6.07 9.30
CA LEU A 115 -18.67 -5.25 9.04
C LEU A 115 -19.71 -6.07 8.27
N ASP A 116 -20.99 -5.85 8.53
CA ASP A 116 -22.06 -6.31 7.64
C ASP A 116 -21.96 -5.52 6.32
N ALA A 117 -21.69 -6.22 5.22
CA ALA A 117 -21.42 -5.59 3.93
C ALA A 117 -22.66 -4.90 3.32
N ARG A 118 -23.87 -5.18 3.82
CA ARG A 118 -25.11 -4.53 3.34
C ARG A 118 -25.23 -3.08 3.82
N ASN A 119 -24.77 -2.80 5.03
CA ASN A 119 -25.12 -1.56 5.75
C ASN A 119 -23.97 -0.97 6.60
N GLY A 120 -22.80 -1.60 6.64
CA GLY A 120 -21.64 -1.12 7.38
C GLY A 120 -21.71 -1.30 8.89
N LYS A 121 -22.69 -2.06 9.41
CA LYS A 121 -22.80 -2.33 10.85
C LYS A 121 -21.59 -3.12 11.33
N LEU A 122 -20.92 -2.63 12.37
CA LEU A 122 -19.84 -3.36 13.05
C LEU A 122 -20.36 -4.66 13.65
N LEU A 123 -19.75 -5.78 13.27
CA LEU A 123 -19.99 -7.11 13.84
C LEU A 123 -19.02 -7.36 14.99
N TRP A 124 -17.72 -7.17 14.75
CA TRP A 124 -16.68 -7.21 15.75
C TRP A 124 -15.47 -6.37 15.32
N LYS A 125 -14.64 -5.99 16.30
CA LYS A 125 -13.37 -5.31 16.11
C LYS A 125 -12.29 -6.04 16.88
N TYR A 126 -11.13 -6.25 16.25
CA TYR A 126 -9.96 -6.84 16.87
C TYR A 126 -8.80 -5.84 16.80
N ASP A 127 -8.38 -5.33 17.94
CA ASP A 127 -7.16 -4.53 18.06
C ASP A 127 -6.04 -5.43 18.58
N PRO A 128 -5.00 -5.72 17.78
CA PRO A 128 -3.87 -6.56 18.22
C PRO A 128 -3.01 -5.87 19.28
N GLN A 129 -3.26 -4.58 19.57
CA GLN A 129 -2.48 -3.74 20.46
C GLN A 129 -1.00 -3.74 20.02
N SER A 130 -0.76 -3.46 18.74
CA SER A 130 0.60 -3.38 18.19
C SER A 130 1.52 -2.57 19.10
N ASP A 131 2.69 -3.09 19.45
CA ASP A 131 3.56 -2.45 20.44
C ASP A 131 3.97 -1.04 20.01
N ARG A 132 3.41 -0.02 20.69
CA ARG A 132 3.65 1.38 20.36
C ARG A 132 5.07 1.84 20.71
N HIS A 133 5.79 1.13 21.58
CA HIS A 133 7.21 1.37 21.81
C HIS A 133 8.03 1.17 20.52
N ARG A 134 7.50 0.39 19.58
CA ARG A 134 8.14 0.05 18.30
C ARG A 134 7.51 0.77 17.11
N ALA A 135 6.60 1.72 17.34
CA ALA A 135 5.92 2.44 16.25
C ALA A 135 6.90 3.18 15.32
N GLY A 136 8.01 3.68 15.87
CA GLY A 136 9.07 4.34 15.10
C GLY A 136 9.93 3.39 14.25
N GLU A 137 9.76 2.06 14.39
CA GLU A 137 10.40 1.06 13.53
C GLU A 137 9.69 0.89 12.17
N ALA A 138 8.53 1.52 11.99
CA ALA A 138 7.82 1.57 10.72
C ALA A 138 8.30 2.77 9.90
N CYS A 139 8.80 2.53 8.68
CA CYS A 139 9.32 3.60 7.82
C CYS A 139 8.21 4.54 7.35
N CYS A 140 7.05 3.96 7.07
CA CYS A 140 6.18 4.44 6.02
C CYS A 140 4.74 4.55 6.51
N ASP A 141 4.56 5.18 7.68
CA ASP A 141 3.29 5.26 8.41
C ASP A 141 2.86 3.93 9.08
N ALA A 142 1.87 3.96 9.98
CA ALA A 142 1.39 2.78 10.73
C ALA A 142 0.29 2.04 9.96
N VAL A 143 0.59 1.67 8.72
CA VAL A 143 -0.39 1.17 7.73
C VAL A 143 -0.55 -0.35 7.78
N ASN A 144 -1.64 -0.83 7.17
CA ASN A 144 -1.87 -2.25 6.90
C ASN A 144 -2.68 -2.42 5.60
N ARG A 145 -2.31 -3.39 4.75
CA ARG A 145 -2.90 -3.59 3.41
C ARG A 145 -4.04 -4.60 3.35
N GLY A 146 -4.46 -5.12 4.50
CA GLY A 146 -5.63 -5.97 4.63
C GLY A 146 -5.32 -7.31 5.29
N VAL A 147 -6.29 -8.21 5.20
CA VAL A 147 -6.29 -9.54 5.81
C VAL A 147 -6.34 -10.63 4.74
N ALA A 148 -6.11 -11.86 5.16
CA ALA A 148 -6.51 -13.05 4.40
C ALA A 148 -7.59 -13.83 5.16
N VAL A 149 -8.27 -14.75 4.47
CA VAL A 149 -9.28 -15.63 5.07
C VAL A 149 -9.05 -17.08 4.65
N TRP A 150 -9.31 -18.02 5.57
CA TRP A 150 -9.22 -19.45 5.33
C TRP A 150 -9.90 -20.23 6.45
N GLN A 151 -10.77 -21.20 6.10
CA GLN A 151 -11.43 -22.14 7.02
C GLN A 151 -11.94 -21.48 8.32
N GLY A 152 -12.76 -20.44 8.17
CA GLY A 152 -13.40 -19.75 9.28
C GLY A 152 -12.49 -18.83 10.08
N LYS A 153 -11.29 -18.51 9.59
CA LYS A 153 -10.34 -17.60 10.24
C LYS A 153 -9.95 -16.44 9.34
N VAL A 154 -9.62 -15.32 9.99
CA VAL A 154 -9.07 -14.09 9.42
C VAL A 154 -7.63 -13.96 9.88
N TYR A 155 -6.70 -13.65 8.97
CA TYR A 155 -5.26 -13.55 9.26
C TYR A 155 -4.76 -12.15 9.02
N VAL A 156 -4.00 -11.61 9.99
CA VAL A 156 -3.47 -10.24 9.92
C VAL A 156 -1.99 -10.20 10.28
N GLY A 157 -1.22 -9.46 9.48
CA GLY A 157 0.13 -9.04 9.82
C GLY A 157 0.10 -7.79 10.71
N VAL A 158 0.63 -7.89 11.92
CA VAL A 158 0.65 -6.78 12.89
C VAL A 158 1.92 -5.95 12.70
N LEU A 159 1.80 -4.62 12.81
CA LEU A 159 2.92 -3.69 12.59
C LEU A 159 4.17 -4.05 13.39
N ASP A 160 4.05 -4.60 14.60
CA ASP A 160 5.17 -5.04 15.44
C ASP A 160 5.79 -6.39 15.03
N GLY A 161 5.37 -7.00 13.92
CA GLY A 161 5.98 -8.21 13.38
C GLY A 161 5.27 -9.51 13.77
N ARG A 162 4.16 -9.45 14.51
CA ARG A 162 3.33 -10.64 14.74
C ARG A 162 2.50 -11.01 13.50
N LEU A 163 2.27 -12.30 13.31
CA LEU A 163 1.20 -12.83 12.48
C LEU A 163 0.15 -13.45 13.40
N GLU A 164 -1.12 -13.10 13.20
CA GLU A 164 -2.20 -13.56 14.08
C GLU A 164 -3.38 -14.11 13.27
N ALA A 165 -3.99 -15.18 13.79
CA ALA A 165 -5.26 -15.69 13.31
C ALA A 165 -6.39 -15.33 14.26
N ILE A 166 -7.54 -15.00 13.69
CA ILE A 166 -8.73 -14.51 14.38
C ILE A 166 -9.92 -15.35 13.92
N ASP A 167 -10.75 -15.80 14.85
CA ASP A 167 -11.99 -16.50 14.53
C ASP A 167 -12.94 -15.54 13.81
N ALA A 168 -13.36 -15.89 12.60
CA ALA A 168 -14.11 -14.99 11.72
C ALA A 168 -15.49 -14.63 12.26
N LYS A 169 -16.08 -15.49 13.12
CA LYS A 169 -17.41 -15.28 13.69
C LYS A 169 -17.36 -14.39 14.93
N THR A 170 -16.36 -14.55 15.77
CA THR A 170 -16.30 -13.94 17.11
C THR A 170 -15.30 -12.80 17.23
N GLY A 171 -14.36 -12.66 16.29
CA GLY A 171 -13.28 -11.68 16.36
C GLY A 171 -12.23 -11.99 17.43
N LYS A 172 -12.24 -13.21 18.01
CA LYS A 172 -11.28 -13.62 19.04
C LYS A 172 -10.02 -14.20 18.40
N ARG A 173 -8.86 -13.87 18.96
CA ARG A 173 -7.58 -14.48 18.56
C ARG A 173 -7.61 -16.00 18.75
N VAL A 174 -7.22 -16.73 17.71
CA VAL A 174 -7.01 -18.19 17.70
C VAL A 174 -5.55 -18.50 18.05
N TRP A 175 -4.61 -17.90 17.33
CA TRP A 175 -3.16 -18.02 17.58
C TRP A 175 -2.42 -16.74 17.20
N SER A 176 -1.19 -16.58 17.70
CA SER A 176 -0.27 -15.48 17.36
C SER A 176 1.16 -15.98 17.42
N VAL A 177 1.96 -15.58 16.43
CA VAL A 177 3.39 -15.88 16.36
C VAL A 177 4.17 -14.60 16.10
N ASP A 178 5.29 -14.42 16.80
CA ASP A 178 6.26 -13.38 16.47
C ASP A 178 7.10 -13.86 15.28
N THR A 179 6.98 -13.19 14.14
CA THR A 179 7.67 -13.63 12.92
C THR A 179 9.13 -13.18 12.88
N ARG A 180 9.54 -12.26 13.77
CA ARG A 180 10.85 -11.61 13.74
C ARG A 180 11.97 -12.63 13.94
N SER A 181 12.94 -12.64 13.04
CA SER A 181 14.14 -13.48 13.16
C SER A 181 15.15 -12.95 14.18
N ASP A 182 15.11 -11.64 14.46
CA ASP A 182 16.00 -10.93 15.37
C ASP A 182 15.24 -9.74 15.98
N ASP A 183 15.06 -9.73 17.30
CA ASP A 183 14.31 -8.70 18.02
C ASP A 183 15.06 -7.35 18.11
N LYS A 184 16.37 -7.37 17.88
CA LYS A 184 17.24 -6.18 17.82
C LYS A 184 17.07 -5.41 16.50
N ARG A 185 16.38 -6.00 15.52
CA ARG A 185 16.13 -5.40 14.20
C ARG A 185 14.75 -4.75 14.13
N SER A 186 14.65 -3.75 13.28
CA SER A 186 13.42 -2.98 13.02
C SER A 186 12.54 -3.69 12.00
N TYR A 187 12.08 -4.89 12.32
CA TYR A 187 11.12 -5.63 11.49
C TYR A 187 9.70 -5.20 11.80
N THR A 188 8.92 -4.92 10.75
CA THR A 188 7.50 -4.60 10.81
C THR A 188 6.71 -5.36 9.74
N ILE A 189 5.39 -5.51 9.89
CA ILE A 189 4.53 -6.06 8.83
C ILE A 189 3.45 -5.04 8.43
N THR A 190 3.37 -4.75 7.13
CA THR A 190 2.38 -3.82 6.54
C THR A 190 1.54 -4.48 5.45
N GLY A 191 2.11 -5.41 4.68
CA GLY A 191 1.41 -6.14 3.62
C GLY A 191 0.32 -7.09 4.13
N ALA A 192 -0.59 -7.47 3.23
CA ALA A 192 -1.61 -8.47 3.50
C ALA A 192 -1.05 -9.90 3.29
N PRO A 193 -1.28 -10.84 4.22
CA PRO A 193 -0.89 -12.24 4.01
C PRO A 193 -1.66 -12.84 2.83
N ARG A 194 -1.13 -13.93 2.26
CA ARG A 194 -1.86 -14.85 1.35
C ARG A 194 -1.97 -16.20 2.02
N VAL A 195 -3.05 -16.94 1.80
CA VAL A 195 -3.15 -18.34 2.24
C VAL A 195 -3.10 -19.25 1.04
N VAL A 196 -2.10 -20.13 0.98
CA VAL A 196 -1.87 -21.06 -0.12
C VAL A 196 -1.70 -22.46 0.46
N ASN A 197 -2.47 -23.43 -0.04
CA ASN A 197 -2.40 -24.83 0.40
C ASN A 197 -2.42 -24.99 1.93
N GLY A 198 -3.29 -24.23 2.62
CA GLY A 198 -3.39 -24.21 4.09
C GLY A 198 -2.23 -23.54 4.82
N LYS A 199 -1.41 -22.74 4.11
CA LYS A 199 -0.25 -22.04 4.68
C LYS A 199 -0.40 -20.54 4.50
N VAL A 200 -0.33 -19.79 5.60
CA VAL A 200 -0.34 -18.33 5.64
C VAL A 200 1.05 -17.82 5.34
N VAL A 201 1.23 -17.23 4.16
CA VAL A 201 2.46 -16.63 3.66
C VAL A 201 2.49 -15.16 4.06
N ILE A 202 3.58 -14.75 4.69
CA ILE A 202 3.82 -13.35 5.05
C ILE A 202 5.32 -13.02 5.00
N GLY A 203 5.65 -11.81 4.54
CA GLY A 203 6.98 -11.23 4.65
C GLY A 203 7.08 -10.17 5.74
N ASN A 204 7.90 -9.16 5.54
CA ASN A 204 8.13 -8.05 6.47
C ASN A 204 8.74 -6.86 5.71
N GLY A 205 8.72 -5.68 6.35
CA GLY A 205 9.46 -4.48 5.95
C GLY A 205 10.58 -4.16 6.95
N GLY A 206 11.39 -3.15 6.61
CA GLY A 206 12.49 -2.67 7.47
C GLY A 206 13.81 -2.38 6.74
N ALA A 207 13.87 -2.45 5.41
CA ALA A 207 15.11 -2.22 4.65
C ALA A 207 15.72 -0.83 4.91
N GLU A 208 14.90 0.18 5.18
CA GLU A 208 15.32 1.56 5.49
C GLU A 208 16.06 1.67 6.83
N PHE A 209 15.86 0.69 7.72
CA PHE A 209 16.56 0.59 9.02
C PHE A 209 17.68 -0.44 8.98
N GLY A 210 17.68 -1.31 7.97
CA GLY A 210 18.68 -2.35 7.77
C GLY A 210 18.37 -3.64 8.51
N VAL A 211 17.73 -4.54 7.77
CA VAL A 211 17.32 -5.88 8.17
C VAL A 211 17.58 -6.87 7.04
N ARG A 212 17.61 -8.17 7.35
CA ARG A 212 17.72 -9.25 6.35
C ARG A 212 16.33 -9.69 5.92
N GLY A 213 15.99 -9.54 4.65
CA GLY A 213 14.68 -9.91 4.13
C GLY A 213 14.42 -11.42 4.15
N TYR A 214 13.16 -11.78 4.40
CA TYR A 214 12.68 -13.16 4.32
C TYR A 214 11.16 -13.22 4.15
N VAL A 215 10.67 -14.38 3.71
CA VAL A 215 9.26 -14.76 3.65
C VAL A 215 9.07 -16.03 4.45
N THR A 216 7.99 -16.13 5.21
CA THR A 216 7.67 -17.33 6.01
C THR A 216 6.27 -17.80 5.70
N ALA A 217 6.10 -19.12 5.61
CA ALA A 217 4.80 -19.76 5.58
C ALA A 217 4.52 -20.43 6.92
N TYR A 218 3.33 -20.19 7.47
CA TYR A 218 2.85 -20.80 8.71
C TYR A 218 1.61 -21.62 8.42
N ASP A 219 1.45 -22.76 9.09
CA ASP A 219 0.23 -23.55 9.04
C ASP A 219 -0.97 -22.69 9.49
N ALA A 220 -2.03 -22.67 8.68
CA ALA A 220 -3.20 -21.81 8.89
C ALA A 220 -3.96 -22.15 10.18
N GLU A 221 -3.97 -23.43 10.57
CA GLU A 221 -4.72 -23.89 11.73
C GLU A 221 -3.98 -23.61 13.05
N THR A 222 -2.66 -23.81 13.06
CA THR A 222 -1.85 -23.83 14.30
C THR A 222 -0.89 -22.67 14.44
N GLY A 223 -0.60 -21.94 13.35
CA GLY A 223 0.46 -20.93 13.32
C GLY A 223 1.87 -21.52 13.34
N LYS A 224 2.04 -22.84 13.20
CA LYS A 224 3.37 -23.47 13.17
C LYS A 224 4.12 -23.09 11.90
N GLN A 225 5.36 -22.63 12.03
CA GLN A 225 6.22 -22.37 10.87
C GLN A 225 6.41 -23.64 10.03
N ALA A 226 6.02 -23.59 8.75
CA ALA A 226 6.21 -24.65 7.78
C ALA A 226 7.58 -24.52 7.11
N TRP A 227 7.88 -23.34 6.56
CA TRP A 227 9.16 -23.02 5.93
C TRP A 227 9.46 -21.53 5.99
N ARG A 228 10.73 -21.16 5.79
CA ARG A 228 11.19 -19.77 5.64
C ARG A 228 12.20 -19.69 4.50
N PHE A 229 12.01 -18.69 3.63
CA PHE A 229 12.91 -18.36 2.52
C PHE A 229 13.56 -17.01 2.79
N PHE A 230 14.89 -16.97 2.95
CA PHE A 230 15.63 -15.71 3.00
C PHE A 230 15.86 -15.17 1.60
N THR A 231 15.77 -13.86 1.42
CA THR A 231 15.91 -13.23 0.11
C THR A 231 17.33 -12.75 -0.19
N VAL A 232 18.19 -12.66 0.82
CA VAL A 232 19.60 -12.26 0.68
C VAL A 232 20.49 -13.12 1.59
N PRO A 233 21.77 -13.35 1.25
CA PRO A 233 22.67 -14.20 2.04
C PRO A 233 22.93 -13.63 3.44
N GLY A 234 23.30 -14.51 4.36
CA GLY A 234 23.73 -14.19 5.72
C GLY A 234 25.25 -14.02 5.82
N ASP A 235 25.82 -14.41 6.96
CA ASP A 235 27.27 -14.39 7.15
C ASP A 235 27.97 -15.29 6.12
N PRO A 236 28.83 -14.75 5.22
CA PRO A 236 29.51 -15.53 4.19
C PRO A 236 30.52 -16.55 4.76
N LYS A 237 30.81 -16.51 6.07
CA LYS A 237 31.63 -17.50 6.77
C LYS A 237 30.86 -18.79 7.09
N LEU A 238 29.53 -18.75 7.04
CA LEU A 238 28.67 -19.91 7.25
C LEU A 238 28.27 -20.54 5.90
N PRO A 239 28.00 -21.85 5.85
CA PRO A 239 27.45 -22.46 4.64
C PRO A 239 26.09 -21.84 4.29
N PRO A 240 25.78 -21.62 3.00
CA PRO A 240 24.48 -21.15 2.57
C PRO A 240 23.34 -22.06 3.07
N GLU A 241 22.23 -21.47 3.50
CA GLU A 241 21.12 -22.19 4.12
C GLU A 241 20.38 -23.13 3.15
N ASP A 242 20.34 -22.76 1.87
CA ASP A 242 19.68 -23.48 0.80
C ASP A 242 20.30 -23.17 -0.57
N LYS A 243 19.76 -23.79 -1.64
CA LYS A 243 20.18 -23.57 -3.03
C LYS A 243 20.07 -22.11 -3.46
N ALA A 244 19.07 -21.39 -2.96
CA ALA A 244 18.86 -19.99 -3.31
C ALA A 244 19.98 -19.12 -2.74
N MET A 245 20.35 -19.35 -1.48
CA MET A 245 21.46 -18.67 -0.82
C MET A 245 22.82 -19.08 -1.40
N GLU A 246 22.97 -20.32 -1.90
CA GLU A 246 24.16 -20.74 -2.64
C GLU A 246 24.33 -19.97 -3.96
N ILE A 247 23.24 -19.70 -4.68
CA ILE A 247 23.23 -18.85 -5.87
C ILE A 247 23.51 -17.39 -5.48
N ALA A 248 22.78 -16.89 -4.47
CA ALA A 248 22.81 -15.49 -4.11
C ALA A 248 24.16 -15.06 -3.55
N SER A 249 24.75 -15.83 -2.63
CA SER A 249 26.04 -15.51 -1.98
C SER A 249 27.18 -15.22 -2.95
N LYS A 250 27.18 -15.81 -4.16
CA LYS A 250 28.18 -15.57 -5.22
C LYS A 250 28.13 -14.14 -5.78
N THR A 251 27.04 -13.41 -5.53
CA THR A 251 26.78 -12.07 -6.07
C THR A 251 26.94 -10.95 -5.03
N TRP A 252 27.46 -11.27 -3.84
CA TRP A 252 27.75 -10.32 -2.78
C TRP A 252 29.25 -10.30 -2.45
N HIS A 253 29.78 -9.14 -2.09
CA HIS A 253 31.20 -8.94 -1.85
C HIS A 253 31.47 -8.25 -0.50
N GLY A 254 32.44 -8.78 0.25
CA GLY A 254 32.71 -8.38 1.63
C GLY A 254 31.73 -9.01 2.63
N ASP A 255 31.76 -8.57 3.88
CA ASP A 255 30.85 -9.02 4.94
C ASP A 255 30.12 -7.86 5.66
N ALA A 256 30.33 -6.61 5.22
CA ALA A 256 29.69 -5.43 5.80
C ALA A 256 28.15 -5.46 5.68
N PHE A 257 27.60 -6.07 4.62
CA PHE A 257 26.16 -6.21 4.45
C PHE A 257 25.50 -7.04 5.55
N VAL A 258 26.24 -7.88 6.28
CA VAL A 258 25.70 -8.71 7.36
C VAL A 258 25.25 -7.83 8.54
N GLU A 259 26.08 -6.88 8.95
CA GLU A 259 25.72 -5.92 10.00
C GLU A 259 24.63 -4.96 9.51
N GLN A 260 24.72 -4.51 8.27
CA GLN A 260 23.74 -3.62 7.66
C GLN A 260 22.37 -4.30 7.48
N GLY A 261 22.36 -5.62 7.26
CA GLY A 261 21.17 -6.46 7.06
C GLY A 261 20.99 -6.91 5.61
N GLY A 262 21.55 -6.22 4.63
CA GLY A 262 21.46 -6.59 3.21
C GLY A 262 20.18 -6.11 2.52
N GLY A 263 19.05 -6.02 3.23
CA GLY A 263 17.76 -5.59 2.68
C GLY A 263 16.96 -6.76 2.09
N GLY A 264 16.27 -6.54 0.98
CA GLY A 264 15.51 -7.56 0.27
C GLY A 264 14.19 -7.92 0.95
N THR A 265 13.61 -7.02 1.72
CA THR A 265 12.33 -7.26 2.42
C THR A 265 11.18 -7.47 1.43
N ALA A 266 10.32 -8.47 1.66
CA ALA A 266 9.15 -8.77 0.84
C ALA A 266 7.89 -8.25 1.55
N TRP A 267 7.66 -6.94 1.48
CA TRP A 267 6.74 -6.23 2.37
C TRP A 267 5.31 -6.05 1.82
N ASP A 268 5.04 -6.53 0.60
CA ASP A 268 3.75 -6.29 -0.07
C ASP A 268 3.25 -7.48 -0.91
N SER A 269 3.58 -7.54 -2.20
CA SER A 269 2.87 -8.40 -3.14
C SER A 269 3.38 -9.83 -3.20
N PHE A 270 2.41 -10.74 -3.29
CA PHE A 270 2.58 -12.17 -3.58
C PHE A 270 1.53 -12.59 -4.61
N ALA A 271 1.85 -13.55 -5.45
CA ALA A 271 0.89 -14.19 -6.37
C ALA A 271 1.10 -15.71 -6.36
N TYR A 272 0.10 -16.48 -6.78
CA TYR A 272 0.17 -17.95 -6.76
C TYR A 272 -0.41 -18.56 -8.04
N ASP A 273 0.29 -19.53 -8.61
CA ASP A 273 -0.25 -20.39 -9.68
C ASP A 273 -0.47 -21.81 -9.12
N PRO A 274 -1.74 -22.23 -8.92
CA PRO A 274 -2.08 -23.58 -8.45
C PRO A 274 -1.68 -24.70 -9.41
N GLU A 275 -1.64 -24.47 -10.73
CA GLU A 275 -1.27 -25.48 -11.72
C GLU A 275 0.22 -25.80 -11.67
N LEU A 276 1.04 -24.78 -11.39
CA LEU A 276 2.50 -24.90 -11.29
C LEU A 276 2.96 -25.15 -9.84
N ASN A 277 2.08 -24.96 -8.85
CA ASN A 277 2.39 -24.94 -7.42
C ASN A 277 3.54 -23.97 -7.10
N LEU A 278 3.54 -22.81 -7.77
CA LEU A 278 4.56 -21.77 -7.61
C LEU A 278 3.96 -20.54 -6.92
N LEU A 279 4.58 -20.16 -5.81
CA LEU A 279 4.38 -18.88 -5.14
C LEU A 279 5.40 -17.88 -5.71
N TYR A 280 4.92 -16.73 -6.16
CA TYR A 280 5.74 -15.63 -6.65
C TYR A 280 5.88 -14.57 -5.56
N ILE A 281 7.12 -14.18 -5.30
CA ILE A 281 7.53 -13.26 -4.23
C ILE A 281 8.17 -12.04 -4.88
N GLY A 282 7.66 -10.85 -4.57
CA GLY A 282 8.32 -9.60 -4.90
C GLY A 282 9.33 -9.20 -3.83
N VAL A 283 10.58 -8.92 -4.23
CA VAL A 283 11.70 -8.65 -3.30
C VAL A 283 12.11 -7.19 -3.33
N GLY A 284 12.32 -6.61 -2.15
CA GLY A 284 12.62 -5.20 -1.94
C GLY A 284 14.05 -4.76 -2.29
N ASN A 285 14.33 -3.51 -1.92
CA ASN A 285 15.58 -2.78 -2.10
C ASN A 285 16.72 -3.28 -1.19
N GLY A 286 17.94 -2.88 -1.51
CA GLY A 286 19.14 -3.18 -0.71
C GLY A 286 19.25 -2.34 0.56
N SER A 287 19.92 -2.89 1.57
CA SER A 287 20.30 -2.16 2.79
C SER A 287 21.76 -2.39 3.18
N LEU A 288 22.63 -1.36 3.22
CA LEU A 288 22.34 0.04 2.90
C LEU A 288 21.96 0.24 1.42
N TRP A 289 21.30 1.35 1.08
CA TRP A 289 20.92 1.62 -0.32
C TRP A 289 22.16 1.79 -1.20
N ASP A 290 23.23 2.40 -0.68
CA ASP A 290 24.47 2.62 -1.42
C ASP A 290 25.22 1.30 -1.68
N PRO A 291 25.37 0.86 -2.95
CA PRO A 291 25.99 -0.41 -3.29
C PRO A 291 27.49 -0.43 -2.96
N LYS A 292 28.16 0.74 -2.87
CA LYS A 292 29.56 0.83 -2.49
C LYS A 292 29.77 0.45 -1.03
N TRP A 293 28.88 0.89 -0.15
CA TRP A 293 28.90 0.53 1.26
C TRP A 293 28.30 -0.84 1.55
N ARG A 294 27.32 -1.27 0.76
CA ARG A 294 26.67 -2.57 0.92
C ARG A 294 27.53 -3.73 0.42
N SER A 295 28.06 -3.63 -0.79
CA SER A 295 28.73 -4.75 -1.47
C SER A 295 29.94 -4.30 -2.31
N GLN A 296 30.68 -3.30 -1.82
CA GLN A 296 31.90 -2.80 -2.47
C GLN A 296 31.69 -2.36 -3.94
N ALA A 297 30.47 -1.93 -4.28
CA ALA A 297 30.02 -1.57 -5.62
C ALA A 297 30.18 -2.71 -6.65
N LYS A 298 30.09 -3.96 -6.19
CA LYS A 298 30.24 -5.18 -7.00
C LYS A 298 29.07 -6.13 -6.77
N GLY A 299 28.83 -6.94 -7.80
CA GLY A 299 27.87 -8.02 -7.78
C GLY A 299 26.43 -7.56 -7.96
N ASP A 300 25.59 -8.51 -8.35
CA ASP A 300 24.16 -8.28 -8.60
C ASP A 300 23.34 -8.18 -7.32
N ASN A 301 23.91 -8.65 -6.20
CA ASN A 301 23.28 -8.66 -4.88
C ASN A 301 21.92 -9.36 -4.87
N LEU A 302 21.88 -10.60 -5.37
CA LEU A 302 20.66 -11.40 -5.38
C LEU A 302 20.12 -11.66 -3.97
N PHE A 303 18.82 -11.71 -3.75
CA PHE A 303 17.72 -11.51 -4.71
C PHE A 303 17.11 -10.10 -4.61
N LEU A 304 17.88 -9.06 -4.29
CA LEU A 304 17.37 -7.69 -4.25
C LEU A 304 16.63 -7.32 -5.54
N SER A 305 15.55 -6.54 -5.44
CA SER A 305 14.78 -6.02 -6.57
C SER A 305 14.41 -7.09 -7.61
N SER A 306 13.94 -8.24 -7.14
CA SER A 306 13.66 -9.42 -7.97
C SER A 306 12.24 -9.92 -7.80
N ILE A 307 11.74 -10.58 -8.85
CA ILE A 307 10.63 -11.53 -8.76
C ILE A 307 11.25 -12.90 -8.54
N VAL A 308 10.84 -13.61 -7.48
CA VAL A 308 11.34 -14.94 -7.15
C VAL A 308 10.17 -15.92 -7.11
N ALA A 309 10.27 -17.03 -7.83
CA ALA A 309 9.33 -18.13 -7.72
C ALA A 309 9.90 -19.22 -6.80
N VAL A 310 9.06 -19.69 -5.88
CA VAL A 310 9.37 -20.80 -4.98
C VAL A 310 8.23 -21.83 -5.02
N ASN A 311 8.53 -23.08 -4.71
CA ASN A 311 7.49 -24.06 -4.46
C ASN A 311 6.66 -23.64 -3.22
N ALA A 312 5.34 -23.60 -3.34
CA ALA A 312 4.49 -23.06 -2.28
C ALA A 312 4.45 -23.95 -1.01
N ASP A 313 4.70 -25.26 -1.14
CA ASP A 313 4.66 -26.19 -0.03
C ASP A 313 5.96 -26.26 0.76
N THR A 314 7.10 -26.08 0.10
CA THR A 314 8.44 -26.25 0.71
C THR A 314 9.23 -24.95 0.85
N GLY A 315 8.88 -23.91 0.08
CA GLY A 315 9.68 -22.68 -0.01
C GLY A 315 10.94 -22.82 -0.85
N GLU A 316 11.16 -23.97 -1.51
CA GLU A 316 12.34 -24.20 -2.33
C GLU A 316 12.33 -23.33 -3.60
N TYR A 317 13.48 -22.72 -3.88
CA TYR A 317 13.70 -21.88 -5.05
C TYR A 317 13.46 -22.63 -6.38
N ALA A 318 12.67 -22.01 -7.26
CA ALA A 318 12.44 -22.47 -8.64
C ALA A 318 13.21 -21.60 -9.65
N TRP A 319 12.87 -20.31 -9.75
CA TRP A 319 13.50 -19.35 -10.66
C TRP A 319 13.44 -17.92 -10.07
N HIS A 320 14.23 -17.00 -10.64
CA HIS A 320 14.07 -15.57 -10.37
C HIS A 320 14.32 -14.73 -11.63
N TYR A 321 13.80 -13.50 -11.63
CA TYR A 321 14.15 -12.44 -12.56
C TYR A 321 14.45 -11.17 -11.76
N GLN A 322 15.66 -10.61 -11.91
CA GLN A 322 16.09 -9.42 -11.20
C GLN A 322 15.83 -8.17 -12.04
N THR A 323 14.91 -7.32 -11.58
CA THR A 323 14.52 -6.09 -12.29
C THR A 323 15.58 -5.00 -12.20
N THR A 324 16.30 -4.93 -11.07
CA THR A 324 17.34 -3.92 -10.82
C THR A 324 18.59 -4.56 -10.19
N PRO A 325 19.50 -5.14 -11.00
CA PRO A 325 20.76 -5.69 -10.49
C PRO A 325 21.62 -4.64 -9.78
N GLY A 326 22.09 -4.97 -8.58
CA GLY A 326 22.87 -4.07 -7.75
C GLY A 326 22.11 -2.83 -7.30
N ASP A 327 20.79 -2.94 -7.05
CA ASP A 327 19.89 -1.84 -6.64
C ASP A 327 20.58 -0.79 -5.74
N ALA A 328 20.46 0.47 -6.12
CA ALA A 328 21.09 1.60 -5.48
C ALA A 328 20.14 2.76 -5.18
N TRP A 329 18.86 2.64 -5.52
CA TRP A 329 17.94 3.78 -5.61
C TRP A 329 16.65 3.58 -4.83
N ASP A 330 16.59 2.56 -3.97
CA ASP A 330 15.34 2.09 -3.36
C ASP A 330 14.34 1.57 -4.40
N PHE A 331 14.84 0.83 -5.40
CA PHE A 331 13.98 0.20 -6.40
C PHE A 331 13.57 -1.19 -5.91
N THR A 332 12.49 -1.23 -5.16
CA THR A 332 11.80 -2.48 -4.81
C THR A 332 11.16 -3.12 -6.03
N ALA A 333 11.07 -4.46 -6.01
CA ALA A 333 10.22 -5.26 -6.88
C ALA A 333 9.13 -5.97 -6.07
N THR A 334 8.62 -5.29 -5.03
CA THR A 334 7.55 -5.78 -4.14
C THR A 334 6.16 -5.42 -4.64
N GLN A 335 6.07 -4.77 -5.79
CA GLN A 335 4.83 -4.21 -6.32
C GLN A 335 3.97 -5.31 -6.91
N HIS A 336 2.72 -4.94 -7.19
CA HIS A 336 1.70 -5.88 -7.61
C HIS A 336 2.15 -6.75 -8.79
N MET A 337 2.02 -8.06 -8.64
CA MET A 337 2.30 -9.04 -9.69
C MET A 337 0.98 -9.66 -10.14
N ILE A 338 0.67 -9.52 -11.43
CA ILE A 338 -0.55 -10.08 -12.03
C ILE A 338 -0.20 -11.28 -12.89
N LEU A 339 -0.87 -12.41 -12.67
CA LEU A 339 -0.76 -13.58 -13.55
C LEU A 339 -1.84 -13.50 -14.61
N ALA A 340 -1.46 -13.71 -15.87
CA ALA A 340 -2.40 -13.66 -16.98
C ALA A 340 -2.00 -14.63 -18.09
N GLU A 341 -2.86 -14.72 -19.10
CA GLU A 341 -2.62 -15.49 -20.30
C GLU A 341 -2.70 -14.54 -21.50
N LEU A 342 -1.58 -14.30 -22.19
CA LEU A 342 -1.47 -13.30 -23.26
C LEU A 342 -0.99 -13.88 -24.60
N PRO A 343 -1.47 -13.34 -25.74
CA PRO A 343 -1.04 -13.77 -27.07
C PRO A 343 0.28 -13.08 -27.47
N ILE A 344 1.41 -13.62 -27.00
CA ILE A 344 2.73 -13.08 -27.30
C ILE A 344 3.29 -13.75 -28.56
N ASN A 345 3.58 -12.96 -29.60
CA ASN A 345 4.07 -13.45 -30.89
C ASN A 345 3.19 -14.55 -31.51
N GLY A 346 1.87 -14.41 -31.40
CA GLY A 346 0.89 -15.36 -31.92
C GLY A 346 0.75 -16.67 -31.13
N LYS A 347 1.40 -16.79 -29.96
CA LYS A 347 1.27 -17.94 -29.05
C LYS A 347 0.68 -17.51 -27.72
N GLN A 348 -0.22 -18.31 -27.16
CA GLN A 348 -0.63 -18.12 -25.78
C GLN A 348 0.53 -18.38 -24.83
N ARG A 349 0.79 -17.42 -23.95
CA ARG A 349 1.81 -17.52 -22.90
C ARG A 349 1.16 -17.32 -21.54
N LYS A 350 1.51 -18.21 -20.61
CA LYS A 350 1.24 -18.08 -19.19
C LYS A 350 2.23 -17.08 -18.60
N VAL A 351 1.81 -15.85 -18.37
CA VAL A 351 2.69 -14.75 -17.99
C VAL A 351 2.49 -14.27 -16.55
N LEU A 352 3.54 -13.62 -16.03
CA LEU A 352 3.51 -12.75 -14.88
C LEU A 352 3.85 -11.33 -15.35
N MET A 353 3.07 -10.35 -14.93
CA MET A 353 3.23 -8.93 -15.24
C MET A 353 3.54 -8.14 -13.98
N GLN A 354 4.51 -7.22 -14.04
CA GLN A 354 4.82 -6.32 -12.92
C GLN A 354 5.30 -4.95 -13.45
N ALA A 355 4.90 -3.87 -12.78
CA ALA A 355 5.43 -2.53 -12.96
C ALA A 355 6.17 -2.06 -11.70
N PRO A 356 7.40 -2.51 -11.40
CA PRO A 356 8.12 -2.11 -10.19
C PRO A 356 8.59 -0.63 -10.20
N LYS A 357 9.21 -0.21 -9.09
CA LYS A 357 9.56 1.20 -8.81
C LYS A 357 10.48 1.77 -9.89
N ASN A 358 11.31 0.92 -10.51
CA ASN A 358 12.31 1.33 -11.49
C ASN A 358 11.75 1.90 -12.81
N GLY A 359 10.43 1.79 -13.04
CA GLY A 359 9.74 2.41 -14.16
C GLY A 359 9.60 1.59 -15.42
N PHE A 360 10.02 0.32 -15.43
CA PHE A 360 9.73 -0.63 -16.50
C PHE A 360 8.49 -1.47 -16.18
N PHE A 361 7.70 -1.78 -17.19
CA PHE A 361 6.68 -2.83 -17.16
C PHE A 361 7.27 -4.10 -17.74
N TYR A 362 7.26 -5.18 -16.97
CA TYR A 362 7.81 -6.48 -17.34
C TYR A 362 6.70 -7.46 -17.65
N VAL A 363 6.89 -8.26 -18.71
CA VAL A 363 6.12 -9.47 -18.98
C VAL A 363 7.10 -10.64 -18.97
N LEU A 364 6.90 -11.57 -18.03
CA LEU A 364 7.71 -12.78 -17.88
C LEU A 364 6.86 -14.02 -18.17
N ASP A 365 7.47 -15.09 -18.67
CA ASP A 365 6.88 -16.42 -18.58
C ASP A 365 6.92 -16.87 -17.11
N ARG A 366 5.75 -17.10 -16.51
CA ARG A 366 5.69 -17.39 -15.07
C ARG A 366 6.15 -18.80 -14.70
N ALA A 367 6.24 -19.72 -15.66
CA ALA A 367 6.74 -21.06 -15.40
C ALA A 367 8.27 -21.10 -15.34
N THR A 368 8.95 -20.26 -16.13
CA THR A 368 10.40 -20.34 -16.32
C THR A 368 11.18 -19.11 -15.85
N GLY A 369 10.50 -17.97 -15.65
CA GLY A 369 11.15 -16.68 -15.38
C GLY A 369 11.74 -16.00 -16.62
N GLU A 370 11.48 -16.54 -17.83
CA GLU A 370 11.96 -15.96 -19.09
C GLU A 370 11.38 -14.55 -19.29
N LEU A 371 12.25 -13.57 -19.54
CA LEU A 371 11.82 -12.23 -19.94
C LEU A 371 11.25 -12.26 -21.36
N LEU A 372 9.95 -11.97 -21.49
CA LEU A 372 9.27 -11.85 -22.78
C LEU A 372 9.34 -10.43 -23.30
N SER A 373 9.16 -9.45 -22.42
CA SER A 373 9.23 -8.05 -22.79
C SER A 373 9.45 -7.11 -21.60
N ALA A 374 10.03 -5.94 -21.88
CA ALA A 374 10.18 -4.87 -20.90
C ALA A 374 10.23 -3.49 -21.55
N LYS A 375 9.40 -2.56 -21.07
CA LYS A 375 9.36 -1.17 -21.57
C LYS A 375 9.03 -0.20 -20.46
N ASN A 376 9.63 0.99 -20.50
CA ASN A 376 9.38 2.01 -19.50
C ASN A 376 7.98 2.63 -19.64
N ILE A 377 7.25 2.77 -18.53
CA ILE A 377 5.89 3.35 -18.47
C ILE A 377 5.89 4.87 -18.20
N VAL A 378 7.02 5.36 -17.70
CA VAL A 378 7.28 6.78 -17.43
C VAL A 378 8.70 7.13 -17.89
N PRO A 379 9.08 8.42 -17.93
CA PRO A 379 10.47 8.80 -18.13
C PRO A 379 11.38 8.20 -17.05
N VAL A 380 12.44 7.51 -17.49
CA VAL A 380 13.47 6.94 -16.64
C VAL A 380 14.83 7.48 -17.07
N ASN A 381 15.72 7.77 -16.12
CA ASN A 381 17.09 8.22 -16.43
C ASN A 381 18.19 7.32 -15.85
N TRP A 382 17.86 6.37 -14.97
CA TRP A 382 18.85 5.46 -14.39
C TRP A 382 19.33 4.37 -15.36
N ALA A 383 18.53 4.07 -16.39
CA ALA A 383 18.84 3.10 -17.42
C ALA A 383 18.42 3.62 -18.80
N LYS A 384 19.16 3.20 -19.83
CA LYS A 384 18.90 3.53 -21.24
C LYS A 384 17.89 2.58 -21.91
N GLY A 385 17.48 1.53 -21.19
CA GLY A 385 16.59 0.47 -21.67
C GLY A 385 16.97 -0.89 -21.07
N ILE A 386 16.22 -1.94 -21.44
CA ILE A 386 16.55 -3.33 -21.12
C ILE A 386 17.17 -3.97 -22.36
N ASP A 387 18.36 -4.58 -22.20
CA ASP A 387 18.95 -5.42 -23.23
C ASP A 387 18.21 -6.76 -23.28
N MET A 388 17.35 -6.93 -24.28
CA MET A 388 16.54 -8.14 -24.44
C MET A 388 17.34 -9.41 -24.71
N LYS A 389 18.65 -9.34 -25.03
CA LYS A 389 19.49 -10.54 -25.16
C LYS A 389 19.92 -11.11 -23.82
N THR A 390 20.17 -10.23 -22.85
CA THR A 390 20.63 -10.61 -21.51
C THR A 390 19.53 -10.51 -20.47
N GLY A 391 18.44 -9.81 -20.78
CA GLY A 391 17.36 -9.47 -19.86
C GLY A 391 17.73 -8.41 -18.83
N ARG A 392 18.86 -7.70 -19.01
CA ARG A 392 19.41 -6.79 -18.00
C ARG A 392 19.24 -5.31 -18.40
N PRO A 393 19.05 -4.41 -17.43
CA PRO A 393 19.05 -2.97 -17.69
C PRO A 393 20.45 -2.47 -18.08
N ILE A 394 20.48 -1.54 -19.04
CA ILE A 394 21.69 -0.80 -19.44
C ILE A 394 21.78 0.45 -18.57
N VAL A 395 22.49 0.37 -17.45
CA VAL A 395 22.63 1.47 -16.48
C VAL A 395 23.26 2.71 -17.12
N ASP A 396 22.71 3.88 -16.82
CA ASP A 396 23.30 5.18 -17.15
C ASP A 396 24.12 5.70 -15.95
N ASP A 397 25.42 5.41 -15.98
CA ASP A 397 26.34 5.82 -14.93
C ASP A 397 26.39 7.34 -14.73
N GLU A 398 26.28 8.10 -15.82
CA GLU A 398 26.36 9.57 -15.75
C GLU A 398 25.15 10.14 -15.02
N ALA A 399 23.97 9.60 -15.30
CA ALA A 399 22.72 10.07 -14.73
C ALA A 399 22.46 9.56 -13.30
N ALA A 400 22.89 8.34 -12.94
CA ALA A 400 22.41 7.68 -11.73
C ALA A 400 23.46 7.01 -10.82
N ALA A 401 24.69 6.77 -11.27
CA ALA A 401 25.70 6.09 -10.45
C ALA A 401 26.44 7.04 -9.48
N TYR A 402 25.70 7.62 -8.53
CA TYR A 402 26.20 8.59 -7.55
C TYR A 402 27.38 8.09 -6.69
N TRP A 403 27.53 6.77 -6.52
CA TRP A 403 28.61 6.14 -5.75
C TRP A 403 29.95 6.06 -6.50
N LYS A 404 29.96 6.28 -7.84
CA LYS A 404 31.17 6.19 -8.68
C LYS A 404 31.96 7.50 -8.70
N ASP A 405 31.29 8.62 -8.94
CA ASP A 405 31.93 9.94 -9.06
C ASP A 405 31.72 10.85 -7.84
N GLY A 406 30.91 10.41 -6.86
CA GLY A 406 30.60 11.16 -5.64
C GLY A 406 29.74 12.41 -5.88
N LYS A 407 29.23 12.62 -7.10
CA LYS A 407 28.38 13.76 -7.42
C LYS A 407 26.94 13.44 -7.03
N ARG A 408 26.24 14.47 -6.57
CA ARG A 408 24.79 14.42 -6.39
C ARG A 408 24.09 14.25 -7.75
N LYS A 409 23.21 13.26 -7.86
CA LYS A 409 22.46 12.91 -9.08
C LYS A 409 20.96 13.06 -8.86
N LEU A 410 20.24 13.72 -9.78
CA LEU A 410 18.78 13.76 -9.78
C LEU A 410 18.25 12.56 -10.57
N VAL A 411 17.61 11.60 -9.90
CA VAL A 411 17.20 10.33 -10.50
C VAL A 411 15.68 10.27 -10.65
N THR A 412 15.22 9.77 -11.79
CA THR A 412 13.80 9.46 -12.08
C THR A 412 13.69 8.03 -12.62
N PRO A 413 12.80 7.19 -12.08
CA PRO A 413 12.02 7.44 -10.86
C PRO A 413 12.94 7.48 -9.63
N ALA A 414 12.45 7.91 -8.46
CA ALA A 414 13.22 7.84 -7.21
C ALA A 414 12.59 6.83 -6.22
N PHE A 415 12.73 7.04 -4.92
CA PHE A 415 12.35 6.08 -3.88
C PHE A 415 10.84 5.79 -3.77
N TRP A 416 9.96 6.57 -4.40
CA TRP A 416 8.54 6.24 -4.58
C TRP A 416 8.18 5.69 -5.96
N GLY A 417 9.20 5.43 -6.75
CA GLY A 417 9.14 4.75 -8.02
C GLY A 417 8.31 5.44 -9.08
N ALA A 418 8.17 4.75 -10.20
CA ALA A 418 7.12 4.99 -11.19
C ALA A 418 5.78 4.39 -10.78
N HIS A 419 5.82 3.41 -9.87
CA HIS A 419 4.69 2.71 -9.29
C HIS A 419 5.17 2.11 -7.97
N ASP A 420 4.34 2.24 -6.94
CA ASP A 420 4.61 1.77 -5.59
C ASP A 420 3.58 0.68 -5.22
N TRP A 421 3.23 0.49 -3.95
CA TRP A 421 2.33 -0.56 -3.48
C TRP A 421 0.88 -0.48 -3.97
N HIS A 422 0.41 0.71 -4.41
CA HIS A 422 -0.96 0.95 -4.85
C HIS A 422 -1.35 -0.07 -5.93
N PRO A 423 -2.27 -1.02 -5.70
CA PRO A 423 -2.41 -2.14 -6.64
C PRO A 423 -2.87 -1.72 -8.04
N MET A 424 -2.23 -2.24 -9.10
CA MET A 424 -2.78 -2.20 -10.47
C MET A 424 -3.88 -3.27 -10.66
N SER A 425 -4.62 -3.22 -11.77
CA SER A 425 -5.61 -4.25 -12.15
C SER A 425 -5.52 -4.58 -13.63
N TYR A 426 -5.90 -5.80 -14.01
CA TYR A 426 -5.95 -6.25 -15.41
C TYR A 426 -7.40 -6.49 -15.82
N ASN A 427 -7.80 -6.08 -17.03
CA ASN A 427 -9.11 -6.41 -17.57
C ASN A 427 -8.95 -7.31 -18.80
N PRO A 428 -9.35 -8.59 -18.74
CA PRO A 428 -9.22 -9.52 -19.86
C PRO A 428 -10.08 -9.14 -21.08
N ASN A 429 -11.13 -8.33 -20.89
CA ASN A 429 -11.99 -7.90 -22.00
C ASN A 429 -11.33 -6.83 -22.88
N THR A 430 -10.51 -5.95 -22.28
CA THR A 430 -9.75 -4.92 -23.01
C THR A 430 -8.32 -5.36 -23.30
N GLY A 431 -7.80 -6.33 -22.52
CA GLY A 431 -6.41 -6.74 -22.54
C GLY A 431 -5.47 -5.72 -21.88
N LEU A 432 -5.99 -4.74 -21.13
CA LEU A 432 -5.22 -3.63 -20.57
C LEU A 432 -4.96 -3.83 -19.08
N VAL A 433 -3.83 -3.28 -18.62
CA VAL A 433 -3.46 -3.15 -17.21
C VAL A 433 -3.55 -1.70 -16.79
N TYR A 434 -4.29 -1.41 -15.73
CA TYR A 434 -4.52 -0.05 -15.21
C TYR A 434 -3.55 0.21 -14.06
N ILE A 435 -2.65 1.16 -14.24
CA ILE A 435 -1.50 1.39 -13.36
C ILE A 435 -1.61 2.79 -12.74
N PRO A 436 -1.68 2.91 -11.40
CA PRO A 436 -1.50 4.19 -10.71
C PRO A 436 -0.01 4.53 -10.72
N ALA A 437 0.39 5.34 -11.70
CA ALA A 437 1.78 5.68 -11.95
C ALA A 437 2.16 7.03 -11.33
N HIS A 438 3.44 7.15 -11.03
CA HIS A 438 4.11 8.30 -10.45
C HIS A 438 5.14 8.86 -11.43
N ILE A 439 5.22 10.18 -11.49
CA ILE A 439 6.33 10.92 -12.09
C ILE A 439 6.93 11.74 -10.96
N MET A 440 8.03 11.23 -10.39
CA MET A 440 8.74 11.88 -9.30
C MET A 440 10.25 11.63 -9.41
N SER A 441 11.03 12.58 -8.89
CA SER A 441 12.48 12.51 -8.90
C SER A 441 13.05 13.03 -7.59
N ALA A 442 14.20 12.51 -7.19
CA ALA A 442 14.90 12.94 -6.00
C ALA A 442 16.42 12.88 -6.20
N TYR A 443 17.13 13.63 -5.37
CA TYR A 443 18.58 13.59 -5.36
C TYR A 443 19.12 12.37 -4.62
N TYR A 444 20.21 11.80 -5.13
CA TYR A 444 21.01 10.77 -4.48
C TYR A 444 22.46 11.25 -4.41
N GLU A 445 23.06 11.21 -3.23
CA GLU A 445 24.43 11.65 -2.97
C GLU A 445 25.16 10.65 -2.07
N HIS A 446 26.33 10.19 -2.54
CA HIS A 446 27.21 9.28 -1.81
C HIS A 446 27.80 9.97 -0.58
N ILE A 447 27.84 9.28 0.56
CA ILE A 447 28.60 9.72 1.74
C ILE A 447 30.03 9.19 1.60
N PRO A 448 31.08 10.03 1.61
CA PRO A 448 32.47 9.59 1.38
C PRO A 448 33.01 8.63 2.45
N GLU A 449 32.57 8.78 3.70
CA GLU A 449 32.93 7.90 4.80
C GLU A 449 31.93 6.75 4.95
N ALA A 450 32.44 5.55 5.25
CA ALA A 450 31.60 4.38 5.52
C ALA A 450 30.66 4.66 6.70
N PRO A 451 29.32 4.63 6.49
CA PRO A 451 28.35 4.85 7.55
C PRO A 451 28.48 3.78 8.63
N LYS A 452 28.46 4.19 9.90
CA LYS A 452 28.41 3.26 11.03
C LYS A 452 26.98 2.92 11.37
N ARG A 453 26.73 1.65 11.70
CA ARG A 453 25.44 1.21 12.21
C ARG A 453 25.09 1.95 13.51
N HIS A 454 23.89 2.52 13.56
CA HIS A 454 23.34 3.14 14.75
C HIS A 454 22.47 2.13 15.51
N PRO A 455 22.59 2.04 16.86
CA PRO A 455 21.82 1.08 17.66
C PRO A 455 20.35 1.44 17.82
N PHE A 456 20.01 2.73 17.74
CA PHE A 456 18.61 3.18 17.85
C PHE A 456 17.79 2.72 16.64
N LYS A 457 16.64 2.10 16.93
CA LYS A 457 15.84 1.34 15.97
C LYS A 457 14.85 2.19 15.16
N SER A 458 14.61 3.43 15.58
CA SER A 458 13.58 4.31 15.01
C SER A 458 14.12 5.43 14.14
N VAL A 459 15.31 5.23 13.56
CA VAL A 459 15.94 6.18 12.63
C VAL A 459 16.35 5.48 11.35
N TYR A 460 16.13 6.15 10.22
CA TYR A 460 16.60 5.67 8.93
C TYR A 460 18.11 5.52 8.91
N GLN A 461 18.57 4.42 8.31
CA GLN A 461 19.97 4.11 8.10
C GLN A 461 20.15 3.74 6.63
N LEU A 462 20.00 4.73 5.75
CA LEU A 462 19.99 4.52 4.30
C LEU A 462 21.40 4.37 3.71
N GLY A 463 22.41 4.95 4.36
CA GLY A 463 23.82 4.89 3.94
C GLY A 463 24.22 5.86 2.82
N LEU A 464 23.35 6.81 2.50
CA LEU A 464 23.54 7.90 1.53
C LEU A 464 22.76 9.13 2.00
N ARG A 465 22.89 10.25 1.27
CA ARG A 465 21.99 11.40 1.41
C ARG A 465 20.97 11.39 0.27
N THR A 466 19.68 11.51 0.61
CA THR A 466 18.58 11.61 -0.35
C THR A 466 17.47 12.52 0.20
N GLY A 467 16.46 12.83 -0.62
CA GLY A 467 15.33 13.67 -0.23
C GLY A 467 15.67 15.15 -0.06
N MET A 468 16.88 15.59 -0.43
CA MET A 468 17.29 16.99 -0.31
C MET A 468 16.38 17.89 -1.13
N MET A 469 15.72 18.84 -0.45
CA MET A 469 14.79 19.79 -1.04
C MET A 469 14.96 21.20 -0.45
N PRO A 470 14.48 22.26 -1.11
CA PRO A 470 14.48 23.62 -0.56
C PRO A 470 13.76 23.70 0.80
N GLU A 471 14.22 24.57 1.71
CA GLU A 471 13.54 24.82 2.99
C GLU A 471 12.35 25.80 2.83
N GLY A 472 12.49 26.77 1.92
CA GLY A 472 11.50 27.82 1.66
C GLY A 472 10.33 27.35 0.79
N PRO A 473 9.13 27.92 0.99
CA PRO A 473 7.88 27.43 0.42
C PRO A 473 7.77 27.63 -1.10
N GLU A 474 8.38 28.66 -1.68
CA GLU A 474 8.46 28.83 -3.13
C GLU A 474 9.25 27.69 -3.77
N GLY A 475 10.43 27.38 -3.24
CA GLY A 475 11.26 26.30 -3.77
C GLY A 475 10.57 24.94 -3.63
N LEU A 476 9.87 24.72 -2.51
CA LEU A 476 9.05 23.53 -2.30
C LEU A 476 7.88 23.44 -3.28
N LEU A 477 7.19 24.55 -3.57
CA LEU A 477 6.09 24.59 -4.52
C LEU A 477 6.58 24.32 -5.95
N GLU A 478 7.71 24.92 -6.36
CA GLU A 478 8.30 24.66 -7.67
C GLU A 478 8.75 23.20 -7.80
N MET A 479 9.33 22.62 -6.74
CA MET A 479 9.63 21.19 -6.72
C MET A 479 8.35 20.34 -6.80
N ALA A 480 7.29 20.68 -6.06
CA ALA A 480 6.02 19.96 -6.09
C ALA A 480 5.36 19.97 -7.47
N LYS A 481 5.57 21.03 -8.26
CA LYS A 481 5.11 21.12 -9.66
C LYS A 481 5.81 20.15 -10.60
N THR A 482 7.04 19.72 -10.26
CA THR A 482 7.77 18.70 -11.04
C THR A 482 7.27 17.29 -10.78
N TRP A 483 6.47 17.08 -9.74
CA TRP A 483 5.90 15.79 -9.39
C TRP A 483 4.43 15.72 -9.80
N SER A 484 4.02 14.59 -10.37
CA SER A 484 2.64 14.33 -10.77
C SER A 484 2.35 12.84 -10.75
N GLY A 485 1.07 12.49 -10.73
CA GLY A 485 0.60 11.12 -10.91
C GLY A 485 -0.12 10.98 -12.24
N LYS A 486 -0.38 9.74 -12.66
CA LYS A 486 -1.32 9.45 -13.75
C LYS A 486 -1.84 8.02 -13.66
N LEU A 487 -3.09 7.81 -14.02
CA LEU A 487 -3.61 6.48 -14.36
C LEU A 487 -3.17 6.14 -15.77
N ILE A 488 -2.46 5.03 -15.95
CA ILE A 488 -2.06 4.52 -17.27
C ILE A 488 -2.87 3.26 -17.56
N ALA A 489 -3.59 3.21 -18.67
CA ALA A 489 -4.06 1.94 -19.22
C ALA A 489 -3.03 1.40 -20.19
N TRP A 490 -2.23 0.45 -19.72
CA TRP A 490 -1.11 -0.14 -20.43
C TRP A 490 -1.51 -1.39 -21.19
N ASP A 491 -1.15 -1.48 -22.46
CA ASP A 491 -1.28 -2.71 -23.25
C ASP A 491 0.01 -3.55 -23.07
N PRO A 492 -0.05 -4.69 -22.35
CA PRO A 492 1.12 -5.50 -22.07
C PRO A 492 1.66 -6.24 -23.30
N VAL A 493 0.84 -6.44 -24.34
CA VAL A 493 1.25 -7.08 -25.59
C VAL A 493 1.95 -6.07 -26.49
N LYS A 494 1.39 -4.86 -26.63
CA LYS A 494 1.99 -3.78 -27.44
C LYS A 494 3.11 -3.03 -26.71
N GLN A 495 3.18 -3.14 -25.38
CA GLN A 495 4.08 -2.37 -24.52
C GLN A 495 3.95 -0.85 -24.72
N ALA A 496 2.71 -0.35 -24.70
CA ALA A 496 2.40 1.05 -24.91
C ALA A 496 1.13 1.45 -24.13
N PRO A 497 0.98 2.72 -23.75
CA PRO A 497 -0.27 3.20 -23.18
C PRO A 497 -1.37 3.20 -24.26
N ALA A 498 -2.52 2.59 -23.96
CA ALA A 498 -3.73 2.74 -24.74
C ALA A 498 -4.38 4.11 -24.49
N TRP A 499 -4.36 4.57 -23.23
CA TRP A 499 -4.78 5.90 -22.80
C TRP A 499 -4.16 6.24 -21.44
N GLU A 500 -4.19 7.52 -21.06
CA GLU A 500 -3.66 8.02 -19.78
C GLU A 500 -4.55 9.13 -19.20
N VAL A 501 -4.67 9.20 -17.88
CA VAL A 501 -5.37 10.28 -17.16
C VAL A 501 -4.42 10.92 -16.14
N PRO A 502 -4.09 12.22 -16.24
CA PRO A 502 -3.16 12.87 -15.32
C PRO A 502 -3.81 13.22 -13.97
N TYR A 503 -3.00 13.17 -12.92
CA TYR A 503 -3.33 13.64 -11.58
C TYR A 503 -2.32 14.70 -11.11
N ILE A 504 -2.78 15.56 -10.19
CA ILE A 504 -1.99 16.70 -9.73
C ILE A 504 -0.74 16.29 -8.93
N THR A 505 -0.74 15.10 -8.32
CA THR A 505 0.35 14.59 -7.49
C THR A 505 0.36 13.06 -7.50
N ILE A 506 1.39 12.45 -6.89
CA ILE A 506 1.57 11.00 -6.74
C ILE A 506 0.68 10.42 -5.61
N PHE A 507 0.76 9.10 -5.38
CA PHE A 507 0.00 8.38 -4.35
C PHE A 507 -1.53 8.42 -4.58
N ASN A 508 -1.93 8.34 -5.85
CA ASN A 508 -3.32 8.01 -6.19
C ASN A 508 -3.54 6.52 -5.92
N GLY A 509 -4.80 6.15 -5.74
CA GLY A 509 -5.19 4.85 -5.24
C GLY A 509 -4.92 3.70 -6.19
N GLY A 510 -4.96 2.49 -5.65
CA GLY A 510 -5.02 1.30 -6.48
C GLY A 510 -6.27 1.26 -7.35
N THR A 511 -6.26 0.37 -8.35
CA THR A 511 -7.34 0.23 -9.33
C THR A 511 -8.13 -1.07 -9.14
N LEU A 512 -9.36 -1.04 -9.63
CA LEU A 512 -10.25 -2.20 -9.77
C LEU A 512 -10.80 -2.19 -11.20
N SER A 513 -10.78 -3.34 -11.88
CA SER A 513 -11.44 -3.49 -13.18
C SER A 513 -12.67 -4.37 -13.08
N THR A 514 -13.71 -4.12 -13.90
CA THR A 514 -14.91 -4.97 -13.93
C THR A 514 -15.33 -5.36 -15.35
N ALA A 515 -16.15 -6.41 -15.45
CA ALA A 515 -16.78 -6.83 -16.69
C ALA A 515 -17.73 -5.78 -17.30
N GLY A 516 -18.15 -4.79 -16.52
CA GLY A 516 -19.02 -3.68 -16.95
C GLY A 516 -18.32 -2.56 -17.74
N ASN A 517 -17.15 -2.83 -18.34
CA ASN A 517 -16.31 -1.83 -19.01
C ASN A 517 -15.90 -0.66 -18.09
N LEU A 518 -15.58 -0.95 -16.82
CA LEU A 518 -15.19 0.07 -15.85
C LEU A 518 -13.81 -0.19 -15.26
N VAL A 519 -13.10 0.89 -14.96
CA VAL A 519 -12.01 0.94 -14.00
C VAL A 519 -12.32 1.97 -12.91
N PHE A 520 -12.25 1.53 -11.66
CA PHE A 520 -12.42 2.37 -10.49
C PHE A 520 -11.07 2.69 -9.87
N GLU A 521 -10.91 3.92 -9.39
CA GLU A 521 -9.69 4.40 -8.73
C GLU A 521 -10.04 5.48 -7.71
N GLY A 522 -9.30 5.52 -6.60
CA GLY A 522 -9.29 6.64 -5.68
C GLY A 522 -8.20 7.65 -6.06
N SER A 523 -8.37 8.94 -5.78
CA SER A 523 -7.34 9.94 -6.05
C SER A 523 -6.76 10.54 -4.77
N ALA A 524 -5.49 10.97 -4.85
CA ALA A 524 -4.82 11.68 -3.77
C ALA A 524 -5.57 12.98 -3.39
N ASP A 525 -6.19 13.64 -4.38
CA ASP A 525 -6.96 14.88 -4.21
C ASP A 525 -8.39 14.68 -3.64
N GLY A 526 -8.69 13.47 -3.15
CA GLY A 526 -9.84 13.22 -2.27
C GLY A 526 -11.12 12.86 -2.98
N ARG A 527 -11.04 12.11 -4.08
CA ARG A 527 -12.20 11.63 -4.86
C ARG A 527 -12.15 10.13 -5.07
N VAL A 528 -13.31 9.55 -5.34
CA VAL A 528 -13.46 8.22 -5.91
C VAL A 528 -14.07 8.35 -7.30
N ILE A 529 -13.54 7.59 -8.25
CA ILE A 529 -13.75 7.85 -9.68
C ILE A 529 -14.00 6.54 -10.41
N ALA A 530 -14.85 6.58 -11.43
CA ALA A 530 -15.01 5.51 -12.39
C ALA A 530 -14.76 6.03 -13.80
N TYR A 531 -13.92 5.30 -14.54
CA TYR A 531 -13.61 5.54 -15.94
C TYR A 531 -14.11 4.38 -16.79
N ALA A 532 -14.42 4.66 -18.06
CA ALA A 532 -14.57 3.61 -19.06
C ALA A 532 -13.23 2.88 -19.25
N ALA A 533 -13.25 1.55 -19.24
CA ALA A 533 -12.04 0.75 -19.20
C ALA A 533 -11.26 0.76 -20.54
N ASP A 534 -11.96 0.98 -21.65
CA ASP A 534 -11.44 0.96 -23.01
C ASP A 534 -10.81 2.28 -23.46
N ASP A 535 -11.39 3.44 -23.06
CA ASP A 535 -10.94 4.76 -23.55
C ASP A 535 -10.54 5.78 -22.45
N GLY A 536 -10.72 5.44 -21.16
CA GLY A 536 -10.33 6.29 -20.05
C GLY A 536 -11.25 7.50 -19.83
N LYS A 537 -12.42 7.54 -20.46
CA LYS A 537 -13.42 8.59 -20.23
C LYS A 537 -13.94 8.53 -18.79
N LYS A 538 -13.89 9.64 -18.07
CA LYS A 538 -14.50 9.75 -16.72
C LYS A 538 -16.02 9.69 -16.83
N LEU A 539 -16.64 8.70 -16.19
CA LEU A 539 -18.09 8.46 -16.23
C LEU A 539 -18.80 8.83 -14.94
N TRP A 540 -18.10 8.72 -13.80
CA TRP A 540 -18.63 9.03 -12.49
C TRP A 540 -17.53 9.50 -11.54
N GLU A 541 -17.91 10.32 -10.56
CA GLU A 541 -17.02 10.86 -9.54
C GLU A 541 -17.81 11.24 -8.29
N SER A 542 -17.21 11.04 -7.11
CA SER A 542 -17.74 11.51 -5.83
C SER A 542 -16.59 11.96 -4.91
N PRO A 543 -16.77 12.98 -4.07
CA PRO A 543 -15.79 13.29 -3.02
C PRO A 543 -15.67 12.13 -2.03
N ALA A 544 -14.48 11.98 -1.44
CA ALA A 544 -14.15 10.92 -0.49
C ALA A 544 -13.78 11.44 0.91
N ALA A 545 -13.82 12.76 1.10
CA ALA A 545 -13.44 13.50 2.31
C ALA A 545 -11.95 13.41 2.74
N SER A 546 -11.18 12.50 2.15
CA SER A 546 -9.74 12.34 2.32
C SER A 546 -9.14 11.73 1.06
N GLY A 547 -7.82 11.83 0.88
CA GLY A 547 -7.11 11.12 -0.18
C GLY A 547 -7.33 9.60 -0.09
N VAL A 548 -7.48 8.95 -1.23
CA VAL A 548 -7.81 7.52 -1.33
C VAL A 548 -6.65 6.79 -2.00
N MET A 549 -5.91 5.99 -1.22
CA MET A 549 -4.72 5.26 -1.66
C MET A 549 -4.99 3.75 -1.83
N ALA A 550 -5.84 3.18 -0.98
CA ALA A 550 -6.19 1.78 -1.10
C ALA A 550 -6.89 1.46 -2.43
N ALA A 551 -6.70 0.24 -2.94
CA ALA A 551 -7.47 -0.24 -4.09
C ALA A 551 -8.95 -0.44 -3.71
N PRO A 552 -9.90 -0.05 -4.59
CA PRO A 552 -11.30 -0.40 -4.44
C PRO A 552 -11.54 -1.90 -4.61
N ILE A 553 -12.67 -2.37 -4.09
CA ILE A 553 -13.24 -3.69 -4.38
C ILE A 553 -14.68 -3.57 -4.84
N THR A 554 -15.19 -4.61 -5.49
CA THR A 554 -16.63 -4.78 -5.75
C THR A 554 -17.09 -6.17 -5.33
N TYR A 555 -18.33 -6.27 -4.86
CA TYR A 555 -18.95 -7.49 -4.39
C TYR A 555 -20.47 -7.41 -4.59
N SER A 556 -21.20 -8.47 -4.30
CA SER A 556 -22.66 -8.42 -4.26
C SER A 556 -23.24 -9.10 -3.03
N VAL A 557 -24.34 -8.54 -2.54
CA VAL A 557 -25.12 -9.13 -1.45
C VAL A 557 -26.59 -9.04 -1.82
N ASP A 558 -27.31 -10.15 -1.69
CA ASP A 558 -28.74 -10.27 -2.02
C ASP A 558 -29.10 -9.75 -3.43
N GLY A 559 -28.18 -9.94 -4.39
CA GLY A 559 -28.37 -9.55 -5.80
C GLY A 559 -28.03 -8.08 -6.12
N GLU A 560 -27.67 -7.26 -5.14
CA GLU A 560 -27.20 -5.90 -5.36
C GLU A 560 -25.67 -5.85 -5.41
N GLN A 561 -25.11 -5.14 -6.39
CA GLN A 561 -23.66 -4.91 -6.49
C GLN A 561 -23.26 -3.64 -5.71
N TYR A 562 -22.15 -3.75 -4.99
CA TYR A 562 -21.56 -2.68 -4.19
C TYR A 562 -20.10 -2.46 -4.59
N VAL A 563 -19.65 -1.21 -4.61
CA VAL A 563 -18.24 -0.83 -4.81
C VAL A 563 -17.73 -0.13 -3.56
N THR A 564 -16.63 -0.59 -2.97
CA THR A 564 -16.08 -0.04 -1.72
C THR A 564 -14.68 0.52 -1.91
N PHE A 565 -14.44 1.67 -1.29
CA PHE A 565 -13.15 2.32 -1.17
C PHE A 565 -12.78 2.46 0.30
N MET A 566 -11.49 2.36 0.59
CA MET A 566 -10.94 2.67 1.91
C MET A 566 -10.23 4.02 1.82
N ALA A 567 -10.88 5.08 2.31
CA ALA A 567 -10.34 6.44 2.30
C ALA A 567 -9.54 6.71 3.58
N GLY A 568 -8.45 7.47 3.46
CA GLY A 568 -7.59 7.85 4.57
C GLY A 568 -6.18 8.20 4.12
N TRP A 569 -5.92 9.49 3.95
CA TRP A 569 -4.62 10.01 3.52
C TRP A 569 -3.51 9.69 4.54
N GLY A 570 -2.37 9.22 4.05
CA GLY A 570 -1.23 8.81 4.87
C GLY A 570 -0.12 8.17 4.06
N GLY A 571 0.47 7.09 4.59
CA GLY A 571 1.60 6.41 3.94
C GLY A 571 2.87 7.27 3.91
N ALA A 572 3.92 6.77 3.26
CA ALA A 572 5.24 7.43 3.26
C ALA A 572 5.25 8.85 2.67
N PHE A 573 4.45 9.13 1.62
CA PHE A 573 4.52 10.40 0.91
C PHE A 573 4.14 11.59 1.80
N SER A 574 3.00 11.48 2.48
CA SER A 574 2.44 12.56 3.29
C SER A 574 3.09 12.71 4.66
N THR A 575 3.87 11.72 5.10
CA THR A 575 4.67 11.81 6.32
C THR A 575 6.08 12.34 6.04
N PHE A 576 6.78 11.84 5.00
CA PHE A 576 8.16 12.21 4.73
C PHE A 576 8.29 13.49 3.88
N ALA A 577 7.71 13.51 2.67
CA ALA A 577 7.69 14.71 1.81
C ALA A 577 6.42 15.53 2.04
N GLY A 578 6.14 15.82 3.32
CA GLY A 578 4.91 16.48 3.77
C GLY A 578 4.59 17.73 2.94
N ALA A 579 5.56 18.61 2.73
CA ALA A 579 5.42 19.80 1.88
C ALA A 579 4.90 19.51 0.46
N LEU A 580 5.48 18.53 -0.26
CA LEU A 580 5.06 18.22 -1.63
C LEU A 580 3.66 17.57 -1.64
N SER A 581 3.36 16.80 -0.60
CA SER A 581 2.07 16.13 -0.42
C SER A 581 0.90 17.11 -0.19
N LEU A 582 1.16 18.33 0.31
CA LEU A 582 0.14 19.38 0.46
C LEU A 582 -0.56 19.73 -0.87
N ARG A 583 0.06 19.38 -2.00
CA ARG A 583 -0.53 19.53 -3.33
C ARG A 583 -1.80 18.69 -3.55
N ALA A 584 -2.00 17.65 -2.74
CA ALA A 584 -3.25 16.87 -2.71
C ALA A 584 -4.43 17.68 -2.16
N GLY A 585 -4.20 18.62 -1.23
CA GLY A 585 -5.27 19.47 -0.69
C GLY A 585 -6.31 18.72 0.16
N VAL A 586 -5.92 17.63 0.82
CA VAL A 586 -6.79 16.79 1.66
C VAL A 586 -6.32 16.74 3.11
N GLN A 587 -7.24 16.41 4.02
CA GLN A 587 -6.93 16.09 5.42
C GLN A 587 -6.98 14.56 5.62
N PRO A 588 -6.29 13.99 6.62
CA PRO A 588 -6.49 12.59 7.00
C PRO A 588 -7.92 12.41 7.53
N PHE A 589 -8.64 11.44 6.97
CA PHE A 589 -9.95 11.02 7.48
C PHE A 589 -10.23 9.57 7.07
N ALA A 590 -9.96 8.66 8.01
CA ALA A 590 -9.97 7.22 7.79
C ALA A 590 -11.40 6.66 7.86
N GLN A 591 -11.94 6.22 6.72
CA GLN A 591 -13.29 5.64 6.63
C GLN A 591 -13.45 4.65 5.47
N VAL A 592 -14.36 3.69 5.66
CA VAL A 592 -14.90 2.82 4.61
C VAL A 592 -16.00 3.59 3.88
N LEU A 593 -15.95 3.62 2.55
CA LEU A 593 -16.94 4.26 1.69
C LEU A 593 -17.51 3.25 0.69
N THR A 594 -18.78 2.91 0.83
CA THR A 594 -19.41 1.90 -0.01
C THR A 594 -20.54 2.51 -0.83
N TYR A 595 -20.53 2.24 -2.13
CA TYR A 595 -21.44 2.80 -3.13
C TYR A 595 -22.29 1.70 -3.77
N LYS A 596 -23.51 2.05 -4.17
CA LYS A 596 -24.36 1.22 -5.04
C LYS A 596 -25.22 2.12 -5.94
N ILE A 597 -25.89 1.53 -6.93
CA ILE A 597 -26.86 2.25 -7.76
C ILE A 597 -27.98 2.80 -6.87
N GLY A 598 -28.24 4.11 -6.97
CA GLY A 598 -29.29 4.79 -6.21
C GLY A 598 -28.97 5.03 -4.72
N GLY A 599 -27.73 4.82 -4.27
CA GLY A 599 -27.32 5.16 -2.91
C GLY A 599 -27.50 6.65 -2.60
N ASN A 600 -27.92 6.99 -1.38
CA ASN A 600 -28.25 8.35 -0.98
C ASN A 600 -27.76 8.72 0.44
N ALA A 601 -26.85 7.93 1.01
CA ALA A 601 -26.24 8.24 2.29
C ALA A 601 -25.37 9.50 2.21
N THR A 602 -25.23 10.20 3.32
CA THR A 602 -24.42 11.42 3.40
C THR A 602 -22.97 11.09 3.72
N LEU A 603 -22.04 11.69 2.96
CA LEU A 603 -20.61 11.58 3.23
C LEU A 603 -20.26 12.28 4.55
N ARG A 604 -19.43 11.63 5.37
CA ARG A 604 -18.84 12.25 6.57
C ARG A 604 -17.55 12.95 6.18
N GLU A 605 -17.35 14.16 6.68
CA GLU A 605 -16.18 14.98 6.41
C GLU A 605 -15.35 15.24 7.68
N PRO A 606 -14.03 15.43 7.55
CA PRO A 606 -13.20 15.84 8.68
C PRO A 606 -13.59 17.23 9.18
N PRO A 607 -13.39 17.52 10.48
CA PRO A 607 -13.53 18.89 10.97
C PRO A 607 -12.49 19.81 10.29
N PRO A 608 -12.73 21.13 10.26
CA PRO A 608 -11.73 22.08 9.81
C PRO A 608 -10.43 21.97 10.62
N PRO A 609 -9.25 22.23 10.01
CA PRO A 609 -7.99 22.29 10.74
C PRO A 609 -8.04 23.35 11.86
N ALA A 610 -7.39 23.05 12.98
CA ALA A 610 -7.27 24.02 14.07
C ALA A 610 -6.39 25.22 13.67
N ASP A 611 -6.65 26.38 14.29
CA ASP A 611 -5.84 27.58 14.13
C ASP A 611 -4.38 27.34 14.56
N THR A 612 -3.44 28.00 13.87
CA THR A 612 -2.02 27.89 14.20
C THR A 612 -1.68 28.82 15.38
N PRO A 613 -1.17 28.29 16.51
CA PRO A 613 -0.76 29.11 17.65
C PRO A 613 0.39 30.07 17.31
N LYS A 614 0.56 31.15 18.10
CA LYS A 614 1.75 31.99 18.02
C LYS A 614 2.97 31.24 18.57
N PRO A 615 4.13 31.25 17.87
CA PRO A 615 5.32 30.58 18.36
C PRO A 615 5.93 31.32 19.55
N PRO A 616 6.64 30.62 20.45
CA PRO A 616 7.49 31.24 21.47
C PRO A 616 8.61 32.10 20.85
N ALA A 617 9.30 32.88 21.69
CA ALA A 617 10.48 33.60 21.26
C ALA A 617 11.61 32.62 20.87
N LEU A 618 12.28 32.89 19.76
CA LEU A 618 13.53 32.22 19.40
C LEU A 618 14.66 32.78 20.27
N THR A 619 15.34 31.92 21.02
CA THR A 619 16.37 32.34 21.99
C THR A 619 17.77 31.85 21.66
N ALA A 620 17.89 30.90 20.72
CA ALA A 620 19.16 30.31 20.30
C ALA A 620 19.84 31.09 19.16
N ASP A 621 21.16 30.93 19.05
CA ASP A 621 21.95 31.43 17.92
C ASP A 621 21.79 30.56 16.66
N GLU A 622 22.25 31.07 15.52
CA GLU A 622 22.16 30.39 14.23
C GLU A 622 22.86 29.02 14.23
N LYS A 623 23.97 28.90 14.95
CA LYS A 623 24.75 27.66 15.04
C LYS A 623 23.96 26.56 15.76
N THR A 624 23.30 26.91 16.86
CA THR A 624 22.46 26.01 17.64
C THR A 624 21.24 25.57 16.82
N VAL A 625 20.61 26.51 16.09
CA VAL A 625 19.52 26.20 15.15
C VAL A 625 19.97 25.25 14.04
N ALA A 626 21.14 25.47 13.44
CA ALA A 626 21.69 24.59 12.41
C ALA A 626 22.01 23.17 12.93
N ALA A 627 22.53 23.06 14.16
CA ALA A 627 22.72 21.77 14.82
C ALA A 627 21.37 21.05 15.06
N GLY A 628 20.35 21.80 15.48
CA GLY A 628 18.98 21.31 15.64
C GLY A 628 18.36 20.81 14.34
N ALA A 629 18.59 21.51 13.22
CA ALA A 629 18.13 21.09 11.89
C ALA A 629 18.73 19.73 11.48
N ALA A 630 20.05 19.56 11.64
CA ALA A 630 20.71 18.30 11.31
C ALA A 630 20.22 17.12 12.19
N LEU A 631 19.96 17.36 13.47
CA LEU A 631 19.36 16.37 14.36
C LEU A 631 17.92 16.04 13.95
N TYR A 632 17.12 17.05 13.60
CA TYR A 632 15.76 16.87 13.12
C TYR A 632 15.71 16.01 11.86
N ASP A 633 16.55 16.31 10.86
CA ASP A 633 16.58 15.61 9.58
C ASP A 633 16.85 14.11 9.75
N GLY A 634 17.75 13.74 10.67
CA GLY A 634 18.10 12.34 10.94
C GLY A 634 17.14 11.58 11.86
N ASN A 635 16.27 12.27 12.61
CA ASN A 635 15.48 11.64 13.69
C ASN A 635 13.95 11.78 13.53
N CYS A 636 13.48 12.86 12.90
CA CYS A 636 12.08 13.27 12.94
C CYS A 636 11.43 13.35 11.56
N SER A 637 12.22 13.57 10.51
CA SER A 637 11.75 13.94 9.17
C SER A 637 10.81 12.91 8.52
N GLN A 638 10.99 11.62 8.79
CA GLN A 638 10.16 10.54 8.24
C GLN A 638 8.70 10.60 8.71
N CYS A 639 8.46 11.19 9.89
CA CYS A 639 7.15 11.33 10.50
C CYS A 639 6.61 12.76 10.40
N HIS A 640 7.43 13.75 10.73
CA HIS A 640 7.01 15.15 10.86
C HIS A 640 7.32 16.01 9.63
N GLY A 641 7.76 15.38 8.54
CA GLY A 641 8.07 16.01 7.26
C GLY A 641 9.49 16.58 7.21
N ILE A 642 10.12 16.48 6.04
CA ILE A 642 11.39 17.16 5.75
C ILE A 642 11.25 18.67 6.06
N HIS A 643 12.28 19.25 6.69
CA HIS A 643 12.31 20.66 7.10
C HIS A 643 11.15 21.12 8.01
N ALA A 644 10.61 20.20 8.80
CA ALA A 644 9.47 20.38 9.71
C ALA A 644 8.14 20.73 9.03
N VAL A 645 8.00 20.46 7.73
CA VAL A 645 6.75 20.68 6.98
C VAL A 645 5.96 19.38 6.88
N SER A 646 5.07 19.15 7.86
CA SER A 646 4.16 18.00 7.83
C SER A 646 3.18 18.07 6.65
N GLY A 647 2.78 16.89 6.12
CA GLY A 647 1.71 16.76 5.13
C GLY A 647 0.30 16.80 5.72
N GLY A 648 0.18 17.07 7.02
CA GLY A 648 -1.11 17.20 7.72
C GLY A 648 -1.66 15.90 8.29
N VAL A 649 -1.00 14.76 8.07
CA VAL A 649 -1.38 13.45 8.62
C VAL A 649 -0.86 13.28 10.05
N LEU A 650 0.45 13.48 10.23
CA LEU A 650 1.09 13.54 11.54
C LEU A 650 1.23 15.00 12.01
N PRO A 651 1.38 15.25 13.32
CA PRO A 651 1.45 16.62 13.84
C PRO A 651 2.50 17.50 13.16
N ASP A 652 2.14 18.72 12.77
CA ASP A 652 3.09 19.75 12.32
C ASP A 652 3.77 20.37 13.54
N LEU A 653 5.07 20.12 13.70
CA LEU A 653 5.84 20.57 14.86
C LEU A 653 6.08 22.09 14.89
N ARG A 654 5.75 22.81 13.81
CA ARG A 654 5.75 24.28 13.78
C ARG A 654 4.49 24.87 14.39
N LYS A 655 3.47 24.06 14.65
CA LYS A 655 2.14 24.47 15.15
C LYS A 655 1.87 24.00 16.59
N LEU A 656 2.93 23.74 17.36
CA LEU A 656 2.80 23.30 18.75
C LEU A 656 2.13 24.37 19.62
N THR A 657 1.30 23.94 20.57
CA THR A 657 0.73 24.83 21.59
C THR A 657 1.75 25.16 22.67
N ALA A 658 1.51 26.23 23.44
CA ALA A 658 2.38 26.62 24.55
C ALA A 658 2.62 25.47 25.56
N GLU A 659 1.59 24.68 25.86
CA GLU A 659 1.68 23.48 26.71
C GLU A 659 2.62 22.43 26.11
N LYS A 660 2.55 22.18 24.79
CA LYS A 660 3.42 21.21 24.14
C LYS A 660 4.87 21.69 24.04
N HIS A 661 5.10 23.00 23.95
CA HIS A 661 6.45 23.55 24.12
C HIS A 661 6.99 23.31 25.53
N GLN A 662 6.19 23.49 26.59
CA GLN A 662 6.61 23.25 27.97
C GLN A 662 6.93 21.77 28.24
N MET A 663 6.20 20.85 27.61
CA MET A 663 6.40 19.41 27.76
C MET A 663 7.35 18.79 26.72
N PHE A 664 8.04 19.60 25.90
CA PHE A 664 8.77 19.11 24.72
C PHE A 664 9.77 17.99 25.07
N LEU A 665 10.61 18.17 26.08
CA LEU A 665 11.54 17.14 26.55
C LEU A 665 10.83 15.86 27.01
N GLY A 666 9.76 16.00 27.81
CA GLY A 666 8.98 14.86 28.30
C GLY A 666 8.31 14.08 27.17
N ILE A 667 7.84 14.76 26.12
CA ILE A 667 7.29 14.13 24.92
C ILE A 667 8.39 13.34 24.20
N LEU A 668 9.53 13.96 23.93
CA LEU A 668 10.66 13.33 23.23
C LEU A 668 11.24 12.17 24.03
N TYR A 669 11.13 12.16 25.36
CA TYR A 669 11.61 11.08 26.23
C TYR A 669 10.53 10.05 26.57
N GLY A 670 9.46 9.98 25.77
CA GLY A 670 8.52 8.87 25.78
C GLY A 670 7.15 9.17 26.36
N GLY A 671 6.86 10.41 26.75
CA GLY A 671 5.56 10.82 27.29
C GLY A 671 4.38 10.64 26.31
N ARG A 672 4.65 10.35 25.04
CA ARG A 672 3.64 10.13 23.98
C ARG A 672 3.77 8.78 23.26
N ILE A 673 4.48 7.82 23.84
CA ILE A 673 4.57 6.45 23.29
C ILE A 673 3.20 5.83 22.99
N PRO A 674 2.17 5.94 23.86
CA PRO A 674 0.85 5.35 23.56
C PRO A 674 0.23 5.81 22.22
N ASP A 675 0.62 6.98 21.72
CA ASP A 675 0.16 7.54 20.44
C ASP A 675 1.04 7.15 19.25
N GLY A 676 2.12 6.40 19.48
CA GLY A 676 3.11 6.02 18.49
C GLY A 676 4.26 7.02 18.30
N MET A 677 4.43 7.99 19.20
CA MET A 677 5.61 8.87 19.22
C MET A 677 6.76 8.16 19.97
N PRO A 678 7.84 7.74 19.29
CA PRO A 678 8.91 6.97 19.94
C PRO A 678 9.66 7.81 20.98
N SER A 679 10.26 7.14 21.96
CA SER A 679 11.21 7.79 22.88
C SER A 679 12.57 7.90 22.23
N PHE A 680 13.16 9.08 22.34
CA PHE A 680 14.52 9.41 21.91
C PHE A 680 15.49 9.53 23.10
N ALA A 681 15.10 9.09 24.30
CA ALA A 681 15.94 9.16 25.49
C ALA A 681 17.30 8.45 25.34
N GLU A 682 17.33 7.38 24.52
CA GLU A 682 18.56 6.63 24.23
C GLU A 682 19.35 7.18 23.04
N ALA A 683 18.77 8.12 22.27
CA ALA A 683 19.34 8.65 21.03
C ALA A 683 19.81 10.11 21.13
N LEU A 684 19.10 10.92 21.92
CA LEU A 684 19.32 12.37 22.02
C LEU A 684 19.49 12.79 23.48
N LYS A 685 20.56 13.54 23.77
CA LYS A 685 20.77 14.20 25.07
C LYS A 685 19.83 15.39 25.26
N PRO A 686 19.55 15.85 26.49
CA PRO A 686 18.65 16.98 26.72
C PRO A 686 19.05 18.25 25.97
N GLU A 687 20.34 18.54 25.84
CA GLU A 687 20.84 19.69 25.09
C GLU A 687 20.59 19.56 23.58
N GLN A 688 20.62 18.33 23.05
CA GLN A 688 20.30 18.04 21.65
C GLN A 688 18.78 18.14 21.40
N VAL A 689 17.96 17.71 22.37
CA VAL A 689 16.51 17.92 22.31
C VAL A 689 16.19 19.42 22.28
N GLU A 690 16.87 20.22 23.09
CA GLU A 690 16.71 21.68 23.07
C GLU A 690 17.16 22.30 21.73
N GLN A 691 18.25 21.81 21.13
CA GLN A 691 18.66 22.25 19.78
C GLN A 691 17.56 22.01 18.74
N VAL A 692 16.95 20.81 18.74
CA VAL A 692 15.80 20.51 17.88
C VAL A 692 14.62 21.43 18.19
N HIS A 693 14.34 21.69 19.47
CA HIS A 693 13.25 22.58 19.88
C HIS A 693 13.42 24.00 19.34
N GLN A 694 14.63 24.55 19.42
CA GLN A 694 14.96 25.89 18.92
C GLN A 694 14.89 25.96 17.40
N TYR A 695 15.31 24.91 16.69
CA TYR A 695 15.09 24.79 15.25
C TYR A 695 13.59 24.84 14.90
N LEU A 696 12.75 24.09 15.61
CA LEU A 696 11.31 24.08 15.38
C LEU A 696 10.65 25.43 15.67
N ILE A 697 11.09 26.14 16.72
CA ILE A 697 10.64 27.51 17.01
C ILE A 697 11.02 28.45 15.85
N LYS A 698 12.26 28.38 15.34
CA LYS A 698 12.68 29.17 14.16
C LYS A 698 11.77 28.87 12.96
N ARG A 699 11.53 27.59 12.65
CA ARG A 699 10.64 27.18 11.53
C ARG A 699 9.19 27.63 11.73
N ALA A 700 8.73 27.79 12.96
CA ALA A 700 7.41 28.35 13.25
C ALA A 700 7.34 29.86 12.98
N HIS A 701 8.42 30.62 13.20
CA HIS A 701 8.52 32.02 12.77
C HIS A 701 8.55 32.15 11.24
N ASP A 702 9.30 31.26 10.56
CA ASP A 702 9.30 31.22 9.09
C ASP A 702 7.87 31.00 8.55
N LEU A 703 7.12 30.05 9.11
CA LEU A 703 5.73 29.79 8.71
C LEU A 703 4.83 31.04 8.78
N GLN A 704 5.03 31.91 9.78
CA GLN A 704 4.26 33.14 9.92
C GLN A 704 4.60 34.19 8.85
N SER A 705 5.87 34.27 8.42
CA SER A 705 6.28 35.20 7.36
C SER A 705 5.89 34.71 5.97
N GLU A 706 5.73 33.39 5.81
CA GLU A 706 5.49 32.70 4.54
C GLU A 706 4.00 32.42 4.20
N GLY A 707 3.08 32.63 5.16
CA GLY A 707 1.73 32.04 5.20
C GLY A 707 0.90 32.09 3.90
N SER A 708 1.03 33.12 3.05
CA SER A 708 0.29 33.24 1.80
C SER A 708 0.73 32.25 0.72
N VAL A 709 1.98 31.79 0.75
CA VAL A 709 2.53 30.87 -0.24
C VAL A 709 1.92 29.48 -0.10
N TRP A 710 1.75 29.03 1.15
CA TRP A 710 1.23 27.71 1.48
C TRP A 710 -0.20 27.48 0.96
N GLN A 711 -1.00 28.53 0.82
CA GLN A 711 -2.34 28.47 0.22
C GLN A 711 -2.34 28.11 -1.27
N ARG A 712 -1.20 28.29 -1.96
CA ARG A 712 -1.05 27.99 -3.40
C ARG A 712 -0.80 26.51 -3.69
N PHE A 713 -0.41 25.70 -2.69
CA PHE A 713 -0.09 24.29 -2.90
C PHE A 713 -1.31 23.49 -3.37
N SER A 714 -2.47 23.72 -2.76
CA SER A 714 -3.73 23.03 -3.07
C SER A 714 -4.63 23.81 -4.03
N ALA A 715 -4.13 24.91 -4.64
CA ALA A 715 -4.92 25.68 -5.59
C ALA A 715 -5.16 24.84 -6.85
N LYS A 716 -6.44 24.63 -7.20
CA LYS A 716 -6.79 23.98 -8.48
C LYS A 716 -6.17 24.79 -9.63
N PRO A 717 -5.53 24.14 -10.63
CA PRO A 717 -5.08 24.84 -11.82
C PRO A 717 -6.24 25.63 -12.42
N ALA A 718 -6.00 26.86 -12.89
CA ALA A 718 -6.97 27.55 -13.73
C ALA A 718 -7.30 26.60 -14.91
N ALA A 719 -8.59 26.39 -15.19
CA ALA A 719 -9.05 25.45 -16.20
C ALA A 719 -8.22 25.61 -17.48
N ALA A 720 -7.51 24.55 -17.89
CA ALA A 720 -6.78 24.56 -19.13
C ALA A 720 -7.79 24.81 -20.26
N THR A 721 -7.59 25.89 -21.01
CA THR A 721 -8.27 26.12 -22.27
C THR A 721 -8.14 24.84 -23.11
N PRO A 722 -9.23 24.30 -23.68
CA PRO A 722 -9.14 23.11 -24.51
C PRO A 722 -8.03 23.30 -25.55
N LEU A 723 -7.12 22.32 -25.62
CA LEU A 723 -6.15 22.24 -26.72
C LEU A 723 -6.96 22.36 -28.01
N ALA A 724 -6.67 23.42 -28.78
CA ALA A 724 -7.35 23.68 -30.03
C ALA A 724 -7.23 22.43 -30.92
N ASP A 725 -8.39 21.95 -31.34
CA ASP A 725 -8.58 20.85 -32.28
C ASP A 725 -7.82 21.18 -33.57
N ASN A 726 -6.62 20.63 -33.73
CA ASN A 726 -5.83 20.85 -34.93
C ASN A 726 -6.25 19.83 -36.00
N THR A 727 -7.51 19.93 -36.40
CA THR A 727 -8.06 19.25 -37.56
C THR A 727 -8.78 20.26 -38.45
N SER A 728 -8.02 21.00 -39.28
CA SER A 728 -8.46 21.38 -40.63
C SER A 728 -7.39 22.10 -41.45
N LYS A 729 -7.05 21.50 -42.62
CA LYS A 729 -6.60 22.09 -43.90
C LYS A 729 -5.20 22.71 -43.92
N GLU A 730 -4.30 22.42 -44.86
CA GLU A 730 -4.37 21.92 -46.25
C GLU A 730 -3.40 20.76 -46.53
#